data_AF-A0A5N6EQR9-F1
#
_entry.id   AF-A0A5N6EQR9-F1
#
_cell.length_a   1.000
_cell.length_b   1.000
_cell.length_c   1.000
_cell.angle_alpha   90.00
_cell.angle_beta   90.00
_cell.angle_gamma   90.00
#
_symmetry.space_group_name_H-M   'P 1'
#
loop_
_entity.id
_entity.type
_entity.pdbx_description
1 polymer ?
#
loop_
_entity_poly.entity_id
_entity_poly.type
_entity_poly.pdbx_seq_one_letter_code
_entity_poly.pdbx_strand_id
1 'polypeptide(L)'
;MSLFMPTSNTTNTGIKIVTLSQVQGLTAVINIFSPEGRLLGLLSATEVTAFRTALAVMTLLVRCNSLKKENIVIFGSGRQAEWHARLALLLVPDQVRSITLINRGRKRLDEMKDIIAELQSAHPGVTFTTLAKEDTPNYQEQLQAALAACDIIFSCTPSTEPNFPYSYLQPFKQRFISLIGSYRPHMKEIDTKTLLSGGNQIYVDSKEACLEESGELIDAHVKEDQLIEIGDMYAKLGKSEPIPVSDTHNVVFKCVGMGIMDLTIGKTLLDLGKEQGLGMEYSKDAVQLFGYLLMRGGVMNGENYVTKLTWSANTSWTRSAETTPRLRRKPQTSRSSVSSCRTCLRYRRQCVFTHPDHAEKVARSSSISLLERNAGLSRQNLVDSERIRYMERILQHYVPNISFDIQSLRKTAEELKHRHRHSFTDASPSVRLDEEDFEDLAIDDEDYMVKALPDNTTQYSGEFSYLNLSMKIRQKIDEWMKTAAPEASTETDPFEERWRATQLQSGSSLVSASVTCLPPRFVADFLVQIFFKYAQTNNFYVEEDWIREKLNICYTNPSSLSSNDAGSVCSILMVLAVGTQFAHMESAIPVNRPPVDLSSMEDHHFSEDEVGLTFYQFASKLVPDILATVSIRSVQACLLIGTYLLPLDTSGLCYTYFGLALKMAIQNGMHRRYQGEGLSPRMIEVRNRVFWTAYTIEKRVSILHGRPVSLSDSDVDAAMPVDFPGLNLTGQVSNHTNMVTLITLTLKLGEVANEMGQQQDCLERLLNLRKNLVDWWATLPEETNCRDLNPSGPLFRSNVHLKLDYCLTRIFLGRPFLFSNMKILSAATPQAPPFKTPSGVSKNRSTLITDCVEAALEIINLCQLLRDESGLARASFTEFSSCRAALLVILAQSLTKRTERLREALEKGMVLIKIMSMGVGSARSAVSVIETLERAIRRLEDWSERQAPDNPASMESAYDRFKNWEMLWKTGPMSPELIPFQEQYPAGRSSIPPVPVTPMTGTSGGNDPMEGDVANTEITTLSDYSASHAASLPPMPRFGFDHFVSNFPQELDEFTAIPCFEPDAQQNLSSDINNPDTKWMQFTSD
;
A
#
# COMPACT_ATOMS: atom_id res chain seq x y z
N MET A 1 -2.74 -4.58 1.50
CA MET A 1 -3.09 -3.63 2.59
C MET A 1 -2.96 -4.39 3.90
N SER A 2 -2.41 -3.78 4.95
CA SER A 2 -2.20 -4.45 6.23
C SER A 2 -2.74 -3.60 7.38
N LEU A 3 -3.56 -4.20 8.22
CA LEU A 3 -4.10 -3.64 9.46
C LEU A 3 -3.32 -4.23 10.64
N PHE A 4 -2.94 -3.37 11.59
CA PHE A 4 -2.29 -3.75 12.84
C PHE A 4 -3.26 -3.44 13.97
N MET A 5 -3.65 -4.47 14.73
CA MET A 5 -4.54 -4.35 15.89
C MET A 5 -3.71 -4.65 17.15
N PRO A 6 -2.99 -3.66 17.70
CA PRO A 6 -2.30 -3.81 18.98
C PRO A 6 -3.34 -3.86 20.12
N THR A 7 -3.02 -4.61 21.17
CA THR A 7 -3.81 -4.69 22.39
C THR A 7 -2.90 -5.08 23.56
N SER A 8 -3.24 -4.71 24.79
CA SER A 8 -2.47 -5.11 25.96
C SER A 8 -3.39 -5.34 27.15
N ASN A 9 -3.03 -6.29 27.99
CA ASN A 9 -3.50 -6.36 29.38
C ASN A 9 -2.32 -6.04 30.32
N THR A 10 -2.49 -6.30 31.61
CA THR A 10 -1.49 -6.06 32.66
C THR A 10 -0.33 -7.07 32.68
N THR A 11 -0.40 -8.16 31.91
CA THR A 11 0.62 -9.24 31.92
C THR A 11 1.26 -9.50 30.56
N ASN A 12 0.65 -9.04 29.47
CA ASN A 12 1.04 -9.33 28.09
C ASN A 12 0.57 -8.24 27.13
N THR A 13 1.32 -8.06 26.05
CA THR A 13 0.93 -7.26 24.88
C THR A 13 0.77 -8.19 23.68
N GLY A 14 -0.21 -7.93 22.82
CA GLY A 14 -0.45 -8.67 21.59
C GLY A 14 -0.61 -7.73 20.41
N ILE A 15 -0.19 -8.18 19.22
CA ILE A 15 -0.48 -7.48 17.97
C ILE A 15 -1.03 -8.51 16.99
N LYS A 16 -2.29 -8.33 16.59
CA LYS A 16 -2.89 -9.07 15.47
C LYS A 16 -2.61 -8.30 14.19
N ILE A 17 -1.93 -8.93 13.25
CA ILE A 17 -1.57 -8.35 11.96
C ILE A 17 -2.42 -9.03 10.90
N VAL A 18 -3.24 -8.26 10.17
CA VAL A 18 -4.16 -8.75 9.14
C VAL A 18 -3.74 -8.17 7.80
N THR A 19 -3.36 -9.01 6.83
CA THR A 19 -2.91 -8.58 5.50
C THR A 19 -3.83 -9.11 4.41
N LEU A 20 -4.32 -8.18 3.59
CA LEU A 20 -5.04 -8.46 2.35
C LEU A 20 -4.03 -8.62 1.20
N SER A 21 -3.90 -9.86 0.73
CA SER A 21 -3.13 -10.30 -0.43
C SER A 21 -4.01 -10.39 -1.68
N GLN A 22 -3.50 -9.95 -2.84
CA GLN A 22 -4.20 -10.10 -4.12
C GLN A 22 -4.20 -11.54 -4.68
N VAL A 23 -3.45 -12.45 -4.05
CA VAL A 23 -3.23 -13.83 -4.55
C VAL A 23 -3.67 -14.90 -3.55
N GLN A 24 -3.74 -14.57 -2.25
CA GLN A 24 -4.00 -15.52 -1.15
C GLN A 24 -5.12 -15.05 -0.19
N GLY A 25 -5.90 -14.05 -0.59
CA GLY A 25 -6.99 -13.52 0.24
C GLY A 25 -6.51 -12.82 1.50
N LEU A 26 -7.20 -13.07 2.62
CA LEU A 26 -6.89 -12.49 3.93
C LEU A 26 -6.01 -13.44 4.74
N THR A 27 -4.76 -13.05 4.98
CA THR A 27 -3.80 -13.77 5.83
C THR A 27 -3.62 -13.00 7.14
N ALA A 28 -3.68 -13.67 8.29
CA ALA A 28 -3.55 -12.98 9.57
C ALA A 28 -2.79 -13.81 10.63
N VAL A 29 -2.01 -13.12 11.45
CA VAL A 29 -1.17 -13.69 12.53
C VAL A 29 -1.37 -12.91 13.83
N ILE A 30 -1.33 -13.59 14.97
CA ILE A 30 -1.32 -12.99 16.31
C ILE A 30 0.08 -13.17 16.89
N ASN A 31 0.75 -12.07 17.17
CA ASN A 31 2.06 -12.04 17.83
C ASN A 31 1.84 -11.69 19.30
N ILE A 32 2.39 -12.47 20.23
CA ILE A 32 2.19 -12.27 21.69
C ILE A 32 3.53 -12.04 22.37
N PHE A 33 3.58 -11.05 23.26
CA PHE A 33 4.78 -10.54 23.91
C PHE A 33 4.65 -10.56 25.44
N SER A 34 5.79 -10.59 26.13
CA SER A 34 5.89 -10.29 27.57
C SER A 34 5.84 -8.78 27.82
N PRO A 35 5.64 -8.32 29.08
CA PRO A 35 5.70 -6.90 29.43
C PRO A 35 7.04 -6.25 29.06
N GLU A 36 8.13 -7.03 29.01
CA GLU A 36 9.46 -6.58 28.60
C GLU A 36 9.67 -6.62 27.07
N GLY A 37 8.60 -6.74 26.27
CA GLY A 37 8.65 -6.74 24.80
C GLY A 37 9.20 -8.02 24.16
N ARG A 38 9.42 -9.09 24.93
CA ARG A 38 9.94 -10.37 24.41
C ARG A 38 8.84 -11.13 23.71
N LEU A 39 9.03 -11.53 22.44
CA LEU A 39 8.11 -12.44 21.76
C LEU A 39 7.99 -13.76 22.53
N LEU A 40 6.77 -14.14 22.89
CA LEU A 40 6.41 -15.39 23.57
C LEU A 40 5.88 -16.44 22.60
N GLY A 41 5.28 -16.01 21.48
CA GLY A 41 4.83 -16.92 20.44
C GLY A 41 4.07 -16.24 19.30
N LEU A 42 3.78 -17.02 18.27
CA LEU A 42 3.09 -16.65 17.04
C LEU A 42 1.96 -17.65 16.80
N LEU A 43 0.77 -17.18 16.42
CA LEU A 43 -0.39 -18.04 16.11
C LEU A 43 -1.08 -17.60 14.81
N SER A 44 -1.57 -18.55 14.03
CA SER A 44 -2.47 -18.26 12.90
C SER A 44 -3.78 -17.66 13.43
N ALA A 45 -4.12 -16.45 13.00
CA ALA A 45 -5.25 -15.72 13.58
C ALA A 45 -6.61 -16.30 13.15
N THR A 46 -6.68 -16.96 11.97
CA THR A 46 -7.96 -17.38 11.38
C THR A 46 -8.73 -18.34 12.27
N GLU A 47 -8.07 -19.39 12.78
CA GLU A 47 -8.72 -20.34 13.70
C GLU A 47 -8.90 -19.75 15.09
N VAL A 48 -7.89 -19.07 15.63
CA VAL A 48 -7.95 -18.48 16.98
C VAL A 48 -9.09 -17.47 17.09
N THR A 49 -9.27 -16.59 16.09
CA THR A 49 -10.37 -15.62 16.04
C THR A 49 -11.74 -16.30 15.90
N ALA A 50 -11.88 -17.35 15.10
CA ALA A 50 -13.15 -18.07 15.00
C ALA A 50 -13.50 -18.80 16.32
N PHE A 51 -12.54 -19.55 16.87
CA PHE A 51 -12.67 -20.23 18.16
C PHE A 51 -13.00 -19.28 19.31
N ARG A 52 -12.25 -18.17 19.50
CA ARG A 52 -12.51 -17.21 20.60
C ARG A 52 -13.86 -16.53 20.48
N THR A 53 -14.36 -16.33 19.26
CA THR A 53 -15.65 -15.65 19.04
C THR A 53 -16.80 -16.60 19.35
N ALA A 54 -16.74 -17.83 18.82
CA ALA A 54 -17.66 -18.88 19.20
C ALA A 54 -17.64 -19.14 20.72
N LEU A 55 -16.46 -19.17 21.34
CA LEU A 55 -16.33 -19.37 22.79
C LEU A 55 -17.02 -18.26 23.59
N ALA A 56 -16.85 -16.98 23.23
CA ALA A 56 -17.53 -15.86 23.89
C ALA A 56 -19.07 -15.92 23.77
N VAL A 57 -19.60 -16.45 22.67
CA VAL A 57 -21.05 -16.75 22.53
C VAL A 57 -21.46 -17.89 23.47
N MET A 58 -20.65 -18.95 23.53
CA MET A 58 -20.95 -20.15 24.30
C MET A 58 -20.88 -19.93 25.82
N THR A 59 -20.02 -19.04 26.31
CA THR A 59 -19.96 -18.74 27.75
C THR A 59 -21.25 -18.08 28.26
N LEU A 60 -22.03 -17.43 27.37
CA LEU A 60 -23.40 -16.98 27.64
C LEU A 60 -24.39 -18.15 27.52
N LEU A 61 -24.41 -18.85 26.38
CA LEU A 61 -25.37 -19.93 26.08
C LEU A 61 -25.38 -21.06 27.13
N VAL A 62 -24.22 -21.47 27.61
CA VAL A 62 -24.08 -22.55 28.61
C VAL A 62 -24.71 -22.17 29.95
N ARG A 63 -24.79 -20.87 30.28
CA ARG A 63 -25.44 -20.37 31.51
C ARG A 63 -26.95 -20.19 31.38
N CYS A 64 -27.50 -20.20 30.16
CA CYS A 64 -28.94 -20.13 29.89
C CYS A 64 -29.62 -21.50 30.13
N ASN A 65 -29.69 -21.92 31.38
CA ASN A 65 -30.13 -23.28 31.76
C ASN A 65 -31.61 -23.58 31.45
N SER A 66 -32.48 -22.57 31.45
CA SER A 66 -33.91 -22.73 31.12
C SER A 66 -34.19 -22.85 29.61
N LEU A 67 -33.29 -22.41 28.74
CA LEU A 67 -33.46 -22.56 27.29
C LEU A 67 -33.22 -24.00 26.85
N LYS A 68 -34.15 -24.53 26.04
CA LYS A 68 -33.91 -25.70 25.18
C LYS A 68 -32.74 -25.41 24.23
N LYS A 69 -32.01 -26.47 23.86
CA LYS A 69 -30.84 -26.41 22.96
C LYS A 69 -30.87 -27.54 21.91
N GLU A 70 -32.08 -28.06 21.64
CA GLU A 70 -32.31 -29.24 20.81
C GLU A 70 -32.05 -28.95 19.34
N ASN A 71 -32.47 -27.79 18.83
CA ASN A 71 -32.47 -27.48 17.41
C ASN A 71 -31.70 -26.18 17.13
N ILE A 72 -30.52 -26.31 16.52
CA ILE A 72 -29.62 -25.19 16.20
C ILE A 72 -29.74 -24.84 14.71
N VAL A 73 -29.91 -23.55 14.42
CA VAL A 73 -29.77 -22.99 13.06
C VAL A 73 -28.51 -22.13 13.02
N ILE A 74 -27.67 -22.32 12.00
CA ILE A 74 -26.43 -21.56 11.80
C ILE A 74 -26.47 -20.90 10.43
N PHE A 75 -26.44 -19.57 10.38
CA PHE A 75 -26.30 -18.82 9.13
C PHE A 75 -24.82 -18.59 8.82
N GLY A 76 -24.39 -18.98 7.62
CA GLY A 76 -23.01 -18.92 7.16
C GLY A 76 -22.39 -20.31 7.02
N SER A 77 -21.21 -20.36 6.37
CA SER A 77 -20.54 -21.62 6.02
C SER A 77 -19.01 -21.50 6.01
N GLY A 78 -18.47 -20.67 6.90
CA GLY A 78 -17.02 -20.53 7.14
C GLY A 78 -16.64 -20.90 8.56
N ARG A 79 -15.38 -20.67 8.96
CA ARG A 79 -14.85 -21.09 10.27
C ARG A 79 -15.67 -20.66 11.49
N GLN A 80 -16.34 -19.50 11.45
CA GLN A 80 -17.26 -19.11 12.52
C GLN A 80 -18.40 -20.13 12.68
N ALA A 81 -19.06 -20.53 11.59
CA ALA A 81 -20.15 -21.52 11.61
C ALA A 81 -19.66 -22.91 12.09
N GLU A 82 -18.46 -23.33 11.64
CA GLU A 82 -17.81 -24.55 12.10
C GLU A 82 -17.53 -24.53 13.61
N TRP A 83 -16.87 -23.49 14.12
CA TRP A 83 -16.50 -23.41 15.53
C TRP A 83 -17.72 -23.24 16.45
N HIS A 84 -18.80 -22.59 16.00
CA HIS A 84 -20.08 -22.59 16.72
C HIS A 84 -20.71 -23.99 16.78
N ALA A 85 -20.68 -24.78 15.70
CA ALA A 85 -21.14 -26.17 15.73
C ALA A 85 -20.28 -27.04 16.65
N ARG A 86 -18.95 -26.99 16.50
CA ARG A 86 -17.98 -27.74 17.33
C ARG A 86 -18.16 -27.44 18.82
N LEU A 87 -18.26 -26.17 19.21
CA LEU A 87 -18.39 -25.80 20.62
C LEU A 87 -19.79 -26.07 21.20
N ALA A 88 -20.88 -25.97 20.43
CA ALA A 88 -22.20 -26.40 20.90
C ALA A 88 -22.21 -27.90 21.24
N LEU A 89 -21.65 -28.72 20.35
CA LEU A 89 -21.54 -30.17 20.53
C LEU A 89 -20.59 -30.56 21.67
N LEU A 90 -19.55 -29.76 21.95
CA LEU A 90 -18.60 -29.99 23.04
C LEU A 90 -19.15 -29.58 24.41
N LEU A 91 -19.88 -28.46 24.48
CA LEU A 91 -20.27 -27.82 25.75
C LEU A 91 -21.69 -28.16 26.21
N VAL A 92 -22.58 -28.56 25.30
CA VAL A 92 -23.94 -29.03 25.63
C VAL A 92 -24.34 -30.33 24.87
N PRO A 93 -23.46 -31.36 24.77
CA PRO A 93 -23.63 -32.53 23.91
C PRO A 93 -25.00 -33.20 24.01
N ASP A 94 -25.45 -33.53 25.22
CA ASP A 94 -26.68 -34.28 25.46
C ASP A 94 -27.97 -33.48 25.18
N GLN A 95 -27.87 -32.16 25.01
CA GLN A 95 -29.01 -31.29 24.73
C GLN A 95 -29.28 -31.14 23.23
N VAL A 96 -28.26 -31.26 22.37
CA VAL A 96 -28.38 -31.05 20.91
C VAL A 96 -29.01 -32.27 20.22
N ARG A 97 -29.90 -32.02 19.27
CA ARG A 97 -30.61 -33.04 18.46
C ARG A 97 -30.55 -32.77 16.97
N SER A 98 -30.51 -31.50 16.55
CA SER A 98 -30.29 -31.12 15.15
C SER A 98 -29.44 -29.86 14.99
N ILE A 99 -28.65 -29.81 13.91
CA ILE A 99 -27.92 -28.62 13.47
C ILE A 99 -28.23 -28.40 11.98
N THR A 100 -28.78 -27.23 11.64
CA THR A 100 -29.11 -26.83 10.27
C THR A 100 -28.21 -25.67 9.83
N LEU A 101 -27.32 -25.91 8.87
CA LEU A 101 -26.45 -24.89 8.30
C LEU A 101 -27.12 -24.24 7.07
N ILE A 102 -27.21 -22.92 7.06
CA ILE A 102 -27.94 -22.14 6.05
C ILE A 102 -26.99 -21.14 5.40
N ASN A 103 -26.94 -21.12 4.06
CA ASN A 103 -26.09 -20.17 3.33
C ASN A 103 -26.74 -19.69 2.03
N ARG A 104 -26.27 -18.55 1.51
CA ARG A 104 -26.75 -18.00 0.25
C ARG A 104 -26.41 -18.90 -0.96
N GLY A 105 -25.14 -19.28 -1.09
CA GLY A 105 -24.63 -20.08 -2.23
C GLY A 105 -24.43 -21.55 -1.86
N ARG A 106 -24.72 -22.45 -2.80
CA ARG A 106 -24.65 -23.90 -2.58
C ARG A 106 -23.21 -24.41 -2.46
N LYS A 107 -22.30 -23.94 -3.34
CA LYS A 107 -20.87 -24.32 -3.36
C LYS A 107 -20.22 -24.25 -1.97
N ARG A 108 -20.44 -23.15 -1.23
CA ARG A 108 -19.84 -22.94 0.10
C ARG A 108 -20.43 -23.84 1.22
N LEU A 109 -21.59 -24.47 1.00
CA LEU A 109 -22.08 -25.56 1.87
C LEU A 109 -21.54 -26.93 1.41
N ASP A 110 -21.34 -27.12 0.10
CA ASP A 110 -20.66 -28.31 -0.41
C ASP A 110 -19.21 -28.38 0.09
N GLU A 111 -18.52 -27.24 0.22
CA GLU A 111 -17.19 -27.08 0.83
C GLU A 111 -17.14 -27.47 2.33
N MET A 112 -18.28 -27.54 3.03
CA MET A 112 -18.36 -28.00 4.43
C MET A 112 -18.65 -29.49 4.61
N LYS A 113 -18.88 -30.25 3.52
CA LYS A 113 -19.36 -31.65 3.62
C LYS A 113 -18.48 -32.56 4.46
N ASP A 114 -17.17 -32.46 4.33
CA ASP A 114 -16.24 -33.33 5.05
C ASP A 114 -16.25 -33.04 6.56
N ILE A 115 -16.35 -31.76 6.95
CA ILE A 115 -16.52 -31.32 8.34
C ILE A 115 -17.88 -31.76 8.90
N ILE A 116 -18.95 -31.68 8.09
CA ILE A 116 -20.29 -32.15 8.50
C ILE A 116 -20.27 -33.68 8.70
N ALA A 117 -19.60 -34.43 7.82
CA ALA A 117 -19.44 -35.88 7.95
C ALA A 117 -18.58 -36.26 9.18
N GLU A 118 -17.50 -35.52 9.46
CA GLU A 118 -16.68 -35.66 10.68
C GLU A 118 -17.56 -35.49 11.93
N LEU A 119 -18.29 -34.38 12.03
CA LEU A 119 -19.15 -34.07 13.18
C LEU A 119 -20.32 -35.05 13.32
N GLN A 120 -20.91 -35.50 12.21
CA GLN A 120 -21.97 -36.51 12.23
C GLN A 120 -21.44 -37.90 12.63
N SER A 121 -20.19 -38.23 12.28
CA SER A 121 -19.53 -39.46 12.72
C SER A 121 -19.13 -39.42 14.19
N ALA A 122 -18.76 -38.24 14.72
CA ALA A 122 -18.45 -38.04 16.13
C ALA A 122 -19.72 -37.98 17.01
N HIS A 123 -20.81 -37.43 16.48
CA HIS A 123 -22.08 -37.22 17.19
C HIS A 123 -23.27 -37.88 16.43
N PRO A 124 -23.31 -39.23 16.32
CA PRO A 124 -24.34 -39.93 15.53
C PRO A 124 -25.77 -39.79 16.06
N GLY A 125 -25.96 -39.23 17.26
CA GLY A 125 -27.27 -38.85 17.81
C GLY A 125 -27.79 -37.47 17.37
N VAL A 126 -27.05 -36.75 16.52
CA VAL A 126 -27.40 -35.40 16.03
C VAL A 126 -27.65 -35.40 14.53
N THR A 127 -28.79 -34.86 14.11
CA THR A 127 -29.14 -34.72 12.69
C THR A 127 -28.54 -33.45 12.09
N PHE A 128 -27.65 -33.59 11.11
CA PHE A 128 -27.10 -32.46 10.35
C PHE A 128 -27.89 -32.23 9.06
N THR A 129 -28.26 -30.97 8.79
CA THR A 129 -29.01 -30.56 7.60
C THR A 129 -28.34 -29.33 6.97
N THR A 130 -28.38 -29.21 5.63
CA THR A 130 -27.88 -28.03 4.90
C THR A 130 -28.98 -27.41 4.03
N LEU A 131 -29.16 -26.09 4.11
CA LEU A 131 -30.15 -25.34 3.33
C LEU A 131 -29.48 -24.19 2.54
N ALA A 132 -29.25 -24.40 1.24
CA ALA A 132 -28.81 -23.34 0.34
C ALA A 132 -29.99 -22.47 -0.12
N LYS A 133 -29.83 -21.15 -0.21
CA LYS A 133 -30.79 -20.25 -0.86
C LYS A 133 -30.80 -20.40 -2.38
N GLU A 134 -29.65 -20.79 -2.93
CA GLU A 134 -29.42 -21.13 -4.33
C GLU A 134 -29.99 -22.53 -4.68
N ASP A 135 -30.74 -22.60 -5.78
CA ASP A 135 -31.33 -23.81 -6.37
C ASP A 135 -32.23 -24.66 -5.45
N THR A 136 -32.72 -24.11 -4.33
CA THR A 136 -33.67 -24.81 -3.45
C THR A 136 -35.11 -24.35 -3.73
N PRO A 137 -35.98 -25.22 -4.28
CA PRO A 137 -37.40 -24.91 -4.41
C PRO A 137 -38.03 -24.74 -3.02
N ASN A 138 -38.98 -23.82 -2.90
CA ASN A 138 -39.68 -23.49 -1.66
C ASN A 138 -38.74 -23.11 -0.48
N TYR A 139 -37.54 -22.57 -0.76
CA TYR A 139 -36.55 -22.17 0.26
C TYR A 139 -37.16 -21.38 1.43
N GLN A 140 -38.08 -20.45 1.17
CA GLN A 140 -38.69 -19.63 2.22
C GLN A 140 -39.59 -20.44 3.18
N GLU A 141 -40.30 -21.45 2.68
CA GLU A 141 -41.11 -22.35 3.51
C GLU A 141 -40.22 -23.24 4.38
N GLN A 142 -39.13 -23.76 3.79
CA GLN A 142 -38.13 -24.56 4.51
C GLN A 142 -37.39 -23.74 5.58
N LEU A 143 -36.99 -22.51 5.25
CA LEU A 143 -36.37 -21.56 6.17
C LEU A 143 -37.33 -21.20 7.32
N GLN A 144 -38.59 -20.91 7.01
CA GLN A 144 -39.61 -20.61 8.02
C GLN A 144 -39.88 -21.82 8.92
N ALA A 145 -39.90 -23.04 8.38
CA ALA A 145 -40.04 -24.27 9.18
C ALA A 145 -38.84 -24.47 10.12
N ALA A 146 -37.61 -24.29 9.63
CA ALA A 146 -36.39 -24.39 10.43
C ALA A 146 -36.35 -23.34 11.57
N LEU A 147 -36.69 -22.08 11.27
CA LEU A 147 -36.74 -20.99 12.25
C LEU A 147 -37.90 -21.13 13.26
N ALA A 148 -39.04 -21.67 12.82
CA ALA A 148 -40.12 -22.02 13.73
C ALA A 148 -39.70 -23.10 14.74
N ALA A 149 -39.00 -24.14 14.27
CA ALA A 149 -38.52 -25.26 15.07
C ALA A 149 -37.30 -24.93 15.95
N CYS A 150 -36.40 -24.05 15.51
CA CYS A 150 -35.13 -23.77 16.21
C CYS A 150 -35.31 -23.26 17.65
N ASP A 151 -34.35 -23.62 18.51
CA ASP A 151 -34.17 -23.10 19.87
C ASP A 151 -32.96 -22.14 19.94
N ILE A 152 -31.97 -22.35 19.07
CA ILE A 152 -30.75 -21.53 18.96
C ILE A 152 -30.58 -21.08 17.51
N ILE A 153 -30.21 -19.80 17.34
CA ILE A 153 -29.77 -19.21 16.07
C ILE A 153 -28.36 -18.64 16.28
N PHE A 154 -27.41 -19.07 15.47
CA PHE A 154 -26.10 -18.43 15.36
C PHE A 154 -25.99 -17.76 13.98
N SER A 155 -25.82 -16.45 13.95
CA SER A 155 -25.64 -15.71 12.70
C SER A 155 -24.17 -15.30 12.51
N CYS A 156 -23.54 -15.82 11.45
CA CYS A 156 -22.11 -15.72 11.18
C CYS A 156 -21.84 -15.20 9.75
N THR A 157 -22.66 -14.27 9.27
CA THR A 157 -22.69 -13.78 7.88
C THR A 157 -22.38 -12.29 7.77
N PRO A 158 -21.51 -11.85 6.84
CA PRO A 158 -21.26 -10.42 6.57
C PRO A 158 -22.40 -9.83 5.73
N SER A 159 -23.64 -9.90 6.23
CA SER A 159 -24.84 -9.45 5.52
C SER A 159 -25.07 -7.94 5.71
N THR A 160 -25.67 -7.31 4.70
CA THR A 160 -26.16 -5.93 4.73
C THR A 160 -27.68 -5.84 4.79
N GLU A 161 -28.35 -6.99 4.83
CA GLU A 161 -29.81 -7.16 4.82
C GLU A 161 -30.19 -8.32 5.75
N PRO A 162 -31.34 -8.29 6.46
CA PRO A 162 -31.75 -9.35 7.36
C PRO A 162 -31.81 -10.73 6.68
N ASN A 163 -31.19 -11.74 7.30
CA ASN A 163 -31.18 -13.12 6.82
C ASN A 163 -32.59 -13.74 6.76
N PHE A 164 -33.46 -13.30 7.67
CA PHE A 164 -34.87 -13.67 7.77
C PHE A 164 -35.67 -12.53 8.44
N PRO A 165 -36.98 -12.43 8.21
CA PRO A 165 -37.86 -11.50 8.93
C PRO A 165 -38.34 -12.12 10.27
N TYR A 166 -38.56 -11.27 11.28
CA TYR A 166 -39.14 -11.65 12.58
C TYR A 166 -40.40 -12.54 12.48
N SER A 167 -41.23 -12.37 11.44
CA SER A 167 -42.44 -13.18 11.21
C SER A 167 -42.19 -14.66 10.91
N TYR A 168 -40.94 -15.11 10.78
CA TYR A 168 -40.58 -16.54 10.71
C TYR A 168 -40.27 -17.14 12.09
N LEU A 169 -40.11 -16.32 13.13
CA LEU A 169 -40.01 -16.81 14.51
C LEU A 169 -41.41 -17.04 15.08
N GLN A 170 -41.62 -18.19 15.71
CA GLN A 170 -42.86 -18.46 16.44
C GLN A 170 -42.97 -17.52 17.66
N PRO A 171 -44.09 -16.77 17.82
CA PRO A 171 -44.34 -15.95 18.99
C PRO A 171 -44.28 -16.75 20.29
N PHE A 172 -43.85 -16.11 21.38
CA PHE A 172 -43.75 -16.69 22.73
C PHE A 172 -42.81 -17.90 22.89
N LYS A 173 -42.16 -18.40 21.82
CA LYS A 173 -41.04 -19.34 21.95
C LYS A 173 -39.73 -18.58 22.16
N GLN A 174 -39.19 -18.68 23.37
CA GLN A 174 -37.85 -18.22 23.72
C GLN A 174 -36.79 -18.91 22.85
N ARG A 175 -35.78 -18.15 22.42
CA ARG A 175 -34.61 -18.62 21.66
C ARG A 175 -33.35 -17.93 22.13
N PHE A 176 -32.20 -18.57 21.92
CA PHE A 176 -30.90 -17.89 21.93
C PHE A 176 -30.55 -17.41 20.52
N ILE A 177 -30.10 -16.18 20.34
CA ILE A 177 -29.77 -15.59 19.04
C ILE A 177 -28.42 -14.87 19.15
N SER A 178 -27.38 -15.33 18.42
CA SER A 178 -26.10 -14.61 18.31
C SER A 178 -25.90 -13.93 16.95
N LEU A 179 -25.24 -12.78 16.96
CA LEU A 179 -25.03 -11.90 15.80
C LEU A 179 -23.55 -11.53 15.71
N ILE A 180 -22.83 -12.13 14.76
CA ILE A 180 -21.35 -12.21 14.74
C ILE A 180 -20.75 -11.65 13.43
N GLY A 181 -21.49 -11.69 12.32
CA GLY A 181 -21.01 -11.28 11.01
C GLY A 181 -21.22 -9.78 10.68
N SER A 182 -22.05 -9.08 11.45
CA SER A 182 -22.32 -7.64 11.33
C SER A 182 -21.38 -6.77 12.19
N TYR A 183 -20.22 -6.38 11.66
CA TYR A 183 -19.21 -5.57 12.39
C TYR A 183 -18.82 -4.29 11.63
N ARG A 184 -19.81 -3.65 11.00
CA ARG A 184 -19.71 -2.35 10.32
C ARG A 184 -21.08 -1.66 10.37
N PRO A 185 -21.18 -0.31 10.42
CA PRO A 185 -22.46 0.41 10.52
C PRO A 185 -23.50 0.12 9.43
N HIS A 186 -23.08 -0.39 8.27
CA HIS A 186 -23.96 -0.77 7.15
C HIS A 186 -24.27 -2.26 7.07
N MET A 187 -23.76 -3.08 7.99
CA MET A 187 -24.01 -4.52 8.07
C MET A 187 -25.11 -4.82 9.09
N LYS A 188 -26.03 -5.71 8.72
CA LYS A 188 -27.10 -6.21 9.58
C LYS A 188 -27.44 -7.65 9.20
N GLU A 189 -27.58 -8.50 10.20
CA GLU A 189 -27.91 -9.92 10.02
C GLU A 189 -29.38 -10.22 10.31
N ILE A 190 -30.04 -9.37 11.10
CA ILE A 190 -31.46 -9.49 11.47
C ILE A 190 -32.20 -8.14 11.39
N ASP A 191 -33.52 -8.17 11.48
CA ASP A 191 -34.35 -6.96 11.54
C ASP A 191 -34.54 -6.44 12.97
N THR A 192 -34.89 -5.16 13.09
CA THR A 192 -35.13 -4.43 14.34
C THR A 192 -36.11 -5.14 15.30
N LYS A 193 -37.14 -5.85 14.82
CA LYS A 193 -38.08 -6.56 15.71
C LYS A 193 -37.48 -7.85 16.25
N THR A 194 -36.68 -8.55 15.45
CA THR A 194 -35.90 -9.70 15.92
C THR A 194 -34.88 -9.27 16.96
N LEU A 195 -34.21 -8.13 16.78
CA LEU A 195 -33.25 -7.58 17.74
C LEU A 195 -33.93 -7.17 19.07
N LEU A 196 -34.97 -6.34 19.00
CA LEU A 196 -35.69 -5.84 20.18
C LEU A 196 -36.52 -6.92 20.90
N SER A 197 -36.66 -8.12 20.32
CA SER A 197 -37.23 -9.28 21.03
C SER A 197 -36.38 -9.76 22.22
N GLY A 198 -35.18 -9.20 22.41
CA GLY A 198 -34.34 -9.31 23.61
C GLY A 198 -34.82 -8.54 24.84
N GLY A 199 -35.98 -7.85 24.80
CA GLY A 199 -36.65 -7.35 26.01
C GLY A 199 -35.89 -6.26 26.78
N ASN A 200 -35.27 -5.31 26.07
CA ASN A 200 -34.39 -4.27 26.64
C ASN A 200 -33.15 -4.80 27.39
N GLN A 201 -32.74 -6.06 27.17
CA GLN A 201 -31.51 -6.64 27.70
C GLN A 201 -30.76 -7.40 26.61
N ILE A 202 -30.15 -6.64 25.69
CA ILE A 202 -29.30 -7.19 24.62
C ILE A 202 -27.89 -7.36 25.19
N TYR A 203 -27.36 -8.57 25.14
CA TYR A 203 -26.02 -8.86 25.63
C TYR A 203 -24.98 -8.47 24.57
N VAL A 204 -23.86 -7.88 24.97
CA VAL A 204 -22.80 -7.39 24.07
C VAL A 204 -21.41 -7.80 24.56
N ASP A 205 -20.43 -7.88 23.65
CA ASP A 205 -19.03 -8.03 24.03
C ASP A 205 -18.41 -6.71 24.54
N SER A 206 -18.74 -5.59 23.90
CA SER A 206 -18.54 -4.22 24.40
C SER A 206 -19.70 -3.33 23.96
N LYS A 207 -20.20 -2.48 24.86
CA LYS A 207 -21.23 -1.46 24.59
C LYS A 207 -20.77 -0.46 23.56
N GLU A 208 -19.60 0.16 23.80
CA GLU A 208 -19.02 1.21 22.98
C GLU A 208 -18.83 0.73 21.53
N ALA A 209 -18.07 -0.35 21.35
CA ALA A 209 -17.81 -0.91 20.02
C ALA A 209 -19.08 -1.44 19.33
N CYS A 210 -20.03 -2.04 20.08
CA CYS A 210 -21.29 -2.48 19.47
C CYS A 210 -22.19 -1.30 19.05
N LEU A 211 -22.24 -0.20 19.81
CA LEU A 211 -23.02 0.99 19.43
C LEU A 211 -22.40 1.75 18.25
N GLU A 212 -21.08 1.72 18.09
CA GLU A 212 -20.38 2.32 16.94
C GLU A 212 -20.40 1.41 15.69
N GLU A 213 -20.18 0.10 15.82
CA GLU A 213 -19.97 -0.80 14.67
C GLU A 213 -21.19 -1.65 14.28
N SER A 214 -22.21 -1.84 15.13
CA SER A 214 -23.32 -2.75 14.82
C SER A 214 -24.48 -2.03 14.11
N GLY A 215 -24.56 -2.18 12.78
CA GLY A 215 -25.62 -1.58 11.98
C GLY A 215 -27.05 -1.92 12.44
N GLU A 216 -27.29 -3.12 12.99
CA GLU A 216 -28.62 -3.45 13.53
C GLU A 216 -28.96 -2.75 14.85
N LEU A 217 -27.98 -2.47 15.72
CA LEU A 217 -28.20 -1.66 16.94
C LEU A 217 -28.44 -0.18 16.58
N ILE A 218 -27.69 0.33 15.61
CA ILE A 218 -27.77 1.70 15.10
C ILE A 218 -29.12 1.96 14.44
N ASP A 219 -29.55 1.08 13.51
CA ASP A 219 -30.88 1.14 12.86
C ASP A 219 -32.05 1.03 13.85
N ALA A 220 -31.85 0.28 14.95
CA ALA A 220 -32.84 0.11 16.01
C ALA A 220 -32.82 1.23 17.06
N HIS A 221 -31.86 2.16 16.97
CA HIS A 221 -31.62 3.25 17.93
C HIS A 221 -31.49 2.76 19.39
N VAL A 222 -30.83 1.61 19.57
CA VAL A 222 -30.59 1.01 20.89
C VAL A 222 -29.67 1.91 21.72
N LYS A 223 -30.00 2.05 23.01
CA LYS A 223 -29.23 2.84 23.97
C LYS A 223 -28.42 1.95 24.92
N GLU A 224 -27.41 2.56 25.53
CA GLU A 224 -26.48 1.89 26.44
C GLU A 224 -27.17 1.25 27.68
N ASP A 225 -28.30 1.80 28.14
CA ASP A 225 -29.11 1.27 29.24
C ASP A 225 -29.92 0.01 28.86
N GLN A 226 -30.03 -0.29 27.57
CA GLN A 226 -30.63 -1.53 27.04
C GLN A 226 -29.58 -2.62 26.76
N LEU A 227 -28.30 -2.35 27.03
CA LEU A 227 -27.16 -3.22 26.74
C LEU A 227 -26.51 -3.77 28.02
N ILE A 228 -26.17 -5.06 27.99
CA ILE A 228 -25.44 -5.74 29.07
C ILE A 228 -24.11 -6.25 28.52
N GLU A 229 -22.98 -5.67 28.95
CA GLU A 229 -21.68 -6.27 28.65
C GLU A 229 -21.50 -7.59 29.38
N ILE A 230 -21.01 -8.60 28.68
CA ILE A 230 -20.74 -9.90 29.29
C ILE A 230 -19.69 -9.81 30.40
N GLY A 231 -18.68 -8.94 30.28
CA GLY A 231 -17.67 -8.74 31.33
C GLY A 231 -18.28 -8.22 32.63
N ASP A 232 -19.13 -7.21 32.51
CA ASP A 232 -19.88 -6.58 33.59
C ASP A 232 -20.87 -7.57 34.26
N MET A 233 -21.48 -8.45 33.46
CA MET A 233 -22.27 -9.60 33.93
C MET A 233 -21.43 -10.64 34.69
N TYR A 234 -20.24 -11.01 34.22
CA TYR A 234 -19.34 -11.93 34.95
C TYR A 234 -18.82 -11.32 36.26
N ALA A 235 -18.65 -10.01 36.35
CA ALA A 235 -18.31 -9.32 37.58
C ALA A 235 -19.45 -9.36 38.62
N LYS A 236 -20.72 -9.22 38.16
CA LYS A 236 -21.91 -9.16 39.03
C LYS A 236 -22.46 -10.53 39.43
N LEU A 237 -22.48 -11.50 38.51
CA LEU A 237 -23.03 -12.86 38.70
C LEU A 237 -21.94 -13.93 38.88
N GLY A 238 -20.66 -13.55 38.97
CA GLY A 238 -19.56 -14.50 39.00
C GLY A 238 -19.48 -15.39 37.74
N LYS A 239 -18.66 -16.45 37.83
CA LYS A 239 -18.30 -17.29 36.68
C LYS A 239 -19.31 -18.39 36.34
N SER A 240 -20.03 -18.93 37.33
CA SER A 240 -20.77 -20.20 37.19
C SER A 240 -22.28 -20.10 37.37
N GLU A 241 -22.81 -19.01 37.92
CA GLU A 241 -24.26 -18.89 38.21
C GLU A 241 -25.11 -18.94 36.94
N PRO A 242 -26.33 -19.50 36.96
CA PRO A 242 -27.22 -19.46 35.81
C PRO A 242 -27.62 -18.02 35.46
N ILE A 243 -27.82 -17.74 34.17
CA ILE A 243 -28.38 -16.46 33.72
C ILE A 243 -29.92 -16.56 33.78
N PRO A 244 -30.61 -15.63 34.46
CA PRO A 244 -32.07 -15.59 34.46
C PRO A 244 -32.58 -15.19 33.08
N VAL A 245 -33.18 -16.14 32.36
CA VAL A 245 -33.85 -15.89 31.07
C VAL A 245 -35.29 -15.46 31.35
N SER A 246 -35.74 -14.38 30.71
CA SER A 246 -37.12 -13.90 30.82
C SER A 246 -38.08 -14.84 30.11
N ASP A 247 -39.19 -15.22 30.77
CA ASP A 247 -40.15 -16.17 30.21
C ASP A 247 -40.79 -15.74 28.88
N THR A 248 -40.76 -14.44 28.56
CA THR A 248 -41.46 -13.82 27.43
C THR A 248 -40.54 -13.28 26.32
N HIS A 249 -39.22 -13.39 26.44
CA HIS A 249 -38.25 -12.77 25.53
C HIS A 249 -37.20 -13.75 24.99
N ASN A 250 -36.50 -13.37 23.93
CA ASN A 250 -35.32 -14.10 23.45
C ASN A 250 -34.07 -13.64 24.22
N VAL A 251 -33.02 -14.48 24.24
CA VAL A 251 -31.67 -14.05 24.64
C VAL A 251 -30.93 -13.64 23.37
N VAL A 252 -30.71 -12.35 23.18
CA VAL A 252 -30.00 -11.81 22.01
C VAL A 252 -28.59 -11.37 22.43
N PHE A 253 -27.57 -11.89 21.76
CA PHE A 253 -26.17 -11.55 21.95
C PHE A 253 -25.55 -10.98 20.68
N LYS A 254 -24.95 -9.80 20.78
CA LYS A 254 -24.21 -9.14 19.71
C LYS A 254 -22.71 -9.15 20.02
N CYS A 255 -21.89 -9.48 19.03
CA CYS A 255 -20.44 -9.39 19.13
C CYS A 255 -19.89 -8.70 17.88
N VAL A 256 -18.93 -7.79 18.08
CA VAL A 256 -18.12 -7.20 17.00
C VAL A 256 -16.66 -7.67 17.09
N GLY A 257 -16.17 -7.98 18.29
CA GLY A 257 -15.03 -8.88 18.50
C GLY A 257 -13.73 -8.21 18.91
N MET A 258 -13.64 -7.78 20.16
CA MET A 258 -12.47 -7.08 20.73
C MET A 258 -11.13 -7.83 20.57
N GLY A 259 -10.05 -7.07 20.26
CA GLY A 259 -8.69 -7.61 20.12
C GLY A 259 -8.13 -8.27 21.40
N ILE A 260 -8.57 -7.82 22.58
CA ILE A 260 -8.18 -8.39 23.88
C ILE A 260 -8.51 -9.90 24.00
N MET A 261 -9.54 -10.37 23.27
CA MET A 261 -9.90 -11.79 23.21
C MET A 261 -8.85 -12.61 22.43
N ASP A 262 -8.35 -12.08 21.31
CA ASP A 262 -7.32 -12.74 20.49
C ASP A 262 -5.99 -12.84 21.26
N LEU A 263 -5.63 -11.81 22.04
CA LEU A 263 -4.48 -11.87 22.97
C LEU A 263 -4.70 -12.90 24.08
N THR A 264 -5.84 -12.85 24.78
CA THR A 264 -6.08 -13.69 25.96
C THR A 264 -6.10 -15.17 25.59
N ILE A 265 -6.91 -15.55 24.60
CA ILE A 265 -7.00 -16.94 24.13
C ILE A 265 -5.70 -17.38 23.46
N GLY A 266 -5.04 -16.51 22.70
CA GLY A 266 -3.74 -16.84 22.11
C GLY A 266 -2.67 -17.12 23.17
N LYS A 267 -2.64 -16.38 24.28
CA LYS A 267 -1.70 -16.64 25.39
C LYS A 267 -1.98 -18.00 26.03
N THR A 268 -3.25 -18.32 26.32
CA THR A 268 -3.65 -19.62 26.86
C THR A 268 -3.31 -20.77 25.91
N LEU A 269 -3.47 -20.59 24.59
CA LEU A 269 -3.10 -21.61 23.60
C LEU A 269 -1.58 -21.84 23.51
N LEU A 270 -0.76 -20.80 23.67
CA LEU A 270 0.70 -20.94 23.76
C LEU A 270 1.13 -21.67 25.04
N ASP A 271 0.49 -21.36 26.17
CA ASP A 271 0.77 -22.02 27.46
C ASP A 271 0.37 -23.51 27.42
N LEU A 272 -0.85 -23.82 26.97
CA LEU A 272 -1.33 -25.20 26.80
C LEU A 272 -0.49 -25.99 25.79
N GLY A 273 -0.07 -25.34 24.69
CA GLY A 273 0.85 -25.95 23.72
C GLY A 273 2.15 -26.35 24.39
N LYS A 274 2.76 -25.44 25.16
CA LYS A 274 4.00 -25.70 25.90
C LYS A 274 3.83 -26.80 26.96
N GLU A 275 2.73 -26.80 27.72
CA GLU A 275 2.43 -27.83 28.73
C GLU A 275 2.26 -29.23 28.10
N GLN A 276 1.74 -29.30 26.87
CA GLN A 276 1.49 -30.57 26.16
C GLN A 276 2.64 -30.97 25.21
N GLY A 277 3.69 -30.16 25.09
CA GLY A 277 4.78 -30.37 24.11
C GLY A 277 4.34 -30.20 22.64
N LEU A 278 3.26 -29.43 22.39
CA LEU A 278 2.67 -29.19 21.08
C LEU A 278 3.11 -27.83 20.51
N GLY A 279 3.37 -27.81 19.21
CA GLY A 279 3.94 -26.65 18.50
C GLY A 279 5.46 -26.79 18.30
N MET A 280 6.12 -25.69 17.93
CA MET A 280 7.57 -25.64 17.76
C MET A 280 8.18 -24.62 18.72
N GLU A 281 8.92 -25.11 19.73
CA GLU A 281 9.78 -24.23 20.53
C GLU A 281 10.99 -23.80 19.71
N TYR A 282 10.98 -22.54 19.27
CA TYR A 282 12.17 -21.91 18.71
C TYR A 282 13.07 -21.45 19.86
N SER A 283 14.27 -22.03 19.96
CA SER A 283 15.27 -21.53 20.90
C SER A 283 15.56 -20.05 20.60
N LYS A 284 15.56 -19.22 21.64
CA LYS A 284 15.94 -17.80 21.55
C LYS A 284 17.33 -17.67 20.92
N ASP A 285 18.26 -18.53 21.36
CA ASP A 285 19.61 -18.57 20.82
C ASP A 285 19.56 -19.04 19.36
N ALA A 286 18.71 -20.01 18.99
CA ALA A 286 18.58 -20.39 17.58
C ALA A 286 18.05 -19.26 16.69
N VAL A 287 17.05 -18.47 17.11
CA VAL A 287 16.55 -17.34 16.29
C VAL A 287 17.59 -16.22 16.21
N GLN A 288 18.22 -15.89 17.34
CA GLN A 288 19.24 -14.83 17.42
C GLN A 288 20.54 -15.24 16.70
N LEU A 289 20.91 -16.53 16.74
CA LEU A 289 22.04 -17.12 16.02
C LEU A 289 21.73 -17.33 14.54
N PHE A 290 20.51 -17.71 14.14
CA PHE A 290 20.14 -17.87 12.73
C PHE A 290 20.13 -16.51 12.02
N GLY A 291 19.60 -15.47 12.67
CA GLY A 291 19.81 -14.08 12.26
C GLY A 291 21.30 -13.77 12.13
N TYR A 292 22.08 -13.95 13.21
CA TYR A 292 23.52 -13.67 13.25
C TYR A 292 24.37 -14.49 12.26
N LEU A 293 23.94 -15.70 11.86
CA LEU A 293 24.63 -16.57 10.90
C LEU A 293 24.30 -16.20 9.44
N LEU A 294 23.04 -15.85 9.15
CA LEU A 294 22.67 -15.22 7.87
C LEU A 294 23.46 -13.92 7.69
N MET A 295 23.45 -13.07 8.72
CA MET A 295 24.14 -11.78 8.79
C MET A 295 25.69 -11.91 8.77
N ARG A 296 26.24 -13.10 9.05
CA ARG A 296 27.70 -13.36 8.97
C ARG A 296 28.11 -14.26 7.81
N GLY A 297 27.21 -14.59 6.89
CA GLY A 297 27.51 -15.46 5.74
C GLY A 297 28.05 -16.84 6.13
N GLY A 298 27.57 -17.41 7.25
CA GLY A 298 28.07 -18.67 7.79
C GLY A 298 27.68 -19.87 6.92
N VAL A 299 28.65 -20.43 6.17
CA VAL A 299 28.44 -21.66 5.37
C VAL A 299 28.18 -22.85 6.29
N MET A 300 26.92 -23.30 6.31
CA MET A 300 26.47 -24.45 7.10
C MET A 300 26.84 -25.77 6.41
N ASN A 301 27.99 -26.35 6.77
CA ASN A 301 28.29 -27.75 6.44
C ASN A 301 27.25 -28.66 7.10
N GLY A 302 26.40 -29.30 6.28
CA GLY A 302 25.06 -29.75 6.66
C GLY A 302 24.92 -31.03 7.51
N GLU A 303 25.86 -31.35 8.41
CA GLU A 303 25.90 -32.66 9.09
C GLU A 303 25.68 -32.68 10.62
N ASN A 304 25.58 -31.54 11.33
CA ASN A 304 25.49 -31.58 12.81
C ASN A 304 24.37 -30.78 13.50
N TYR A 305 23.50 -30.04 12.79
CA TYR A 305 22.29 -29.45 13.37
C TYR A 305 21.05 -29.62 12.47
N VAL A 306 20.72 -30.89 12.17
CA VAL A 306 19.46 -31.27 11.52
C VAL A 306 18.50 -31.85 12.55
N THR A 307 17.75 -30.98 13.22
CA THR A 307 16.51 -31.39 13.92
C THR A 307 15.49 -31.78 12.85
N LYS A 308 15.28 -33.10 12.69
CA LYS A 308 14.57 -33.75 11.57
C LYS A 308 13.35 -33.00 11.03
N LEU A 309 13.46 -32.49 9.79
CA LEU A 309 12.34 -32.29 8.87
C LEU A 309 12.42 -33.31 7.71
N THR A 310 12.35 -34.59 8.05
CA THR A 310 12.43 -35.70 7.10
C THR A 310 11.04 -36.14 6.63
N TRP A 311 10.60 -35.65 5.47
CA TRP A 311 9.45 -36.24 4.75
C TRP A 311 9.88 -37.53 4.06
N SER A 312 9.61 -38.68 4.68
CA SER A 312 9.88 -40.01 4.11
C SER A 312 8.74 -40.46 3.20
N ALA A 313 8.88 -40.26 1.88
CA ALA A 313 7.89 -40.69 0.89
C ALA A 313 8.11 -42.16 0.44
N ASN A 314 7.22 -43.06 0.85
CA ASN A 314 6.90 -44.36 0.27
C ASN A 314 5.49 -44.70 0.78
N THR A 315 4.48 -44.96 -0.05
CA THR A 315 4.41 -46.11 -0.97
C THR A 315 3.64 -45.87 -2.28
N SER A 316 4.23 -46.33 -3.39
CA SER A 316 3.63 -46.99 -4.57
C SER A 316 2.15 -46.78 -4.99
N TRP A 317 1.96 -46.23 -6.20
CA TRP A 317 1.00 -46.62 -7.29
C TRP A 317 -0.52 -46.74 -7.00
N THR A 318 -1.44 -46.28 -7.85
CA THR A 318 -1.68 -46.77 -9.24
C THR A 318 -2.31 -45.72 -10.21
N ARG A 319 -2.51 -46.10 -11.48
CA ARG A 319 -3.03 -45.27 -12.59
C ARG A 319 -4.57 -45.25 -12.68
N SER A 320 -5.15 -44.12 -13.13
CA SER A 320 -6.04 -43.96 -14.31
C SER A 320 -6.40 -42.47 -14.44
N ALA A 321 -6.26 -41.73 -15.55
CA ALA A 321 -6.53 -41.96 -16.99
C ALA A 321 -7.97 -41.57 -17.41
N GLU A 322 -8.06 -40.62 -18.35
CA GLU A 322 -9.26 -40.21 -19.12
C GLU A 322 -10.43 -39.56 -18.36
N THR A 323 -11.37 -38.81 -18.95
CA THR A 323 -11.51 -38.31 -20.34
C THR A 323 -12.15 -36.90 -20.35
N THR A 324 -11.97 -36.12 -21.43
CA THR A 324 -12.87 -35.00 -21.76
C THR A 324 -13.82 -35.36 -22.91
N PRO A 325 -15.10 -34.95 -22.87
CA PRO A 325 -15.91 -34.80 -24.07
C PRO A 325 -16.29 -33.33 -24.36
N ARG A 326 -15.92 -32.92 -25.56
CA ARG A 326 -16.16 -31.62 -26.21
C ARG A 326 -17.64 -31.23 -26.36
N LEU A 327 -17.90 -29.91 -26.30
CA LEU A 327 -18.81 -29.11 -27.15
C LEU A 327 -20.26 -29.59 -27.41
N ARG A 328 -21.21 -28.66 -27.20
CA ARG A 328 -22.21 -28.32 -28.23
C ARG A 328 -22.60 -26.83 -28.19
N ARG A 329 -22.99 -26.29 -29.36
CA ARG A 329 -23.33 -24.87 -29.60
C ARG A 329 -24.83 -24.67 -29.84
N LYS A 330 -25.25 -23.39 -29.78
CA LYS A 330 -26.45 -22.75 -30.39
C LYS A 330 -27.80 -22.93 -29.67
N PRO A 331 -28.78 -22.01 -29.91
CA PRO A 331 -28.63 -20.55 -30.12
C PRO A 331 -29.70 -19.70 -29.40
N GLN A 332 -29.52 -18.36 -29.40
CA GLN A 332 -30.57 -17.31 -29.33
C GLN A 332 -31.69 -17.42 -28.26
N THR A 333 -31.94 -16.34 -27.51
CA THR A 333 -32.92 -15.35 -28.00
C THR A 333 -32.70 -13.95 -27.45
N SER A 334 -33.25 -12.96 -28.15
CA SER A 334 -33.12 -11.54 -27.84
C SER A 334 -34.08 -11.08 -26.73
N ARG A 335 -33.60 -10.15 -25.89
CA ARG A 335 -34.43 -9.05 -25.36
C ARG A 335 -33.55 -7.86 -25.01
N SER A 336 -33.89 -6.70 -25.54
CA SER A 336 -33.22 -5.43 -25.30
C SER A 336 -33.91 -4.66 -24.18
N SER A 337 -33.13 -4.21 -23.19
CA SER A 337 -33.54 -3.16 -22.26
C SER A 337 -32.42 -2.12 -22.18
N VAL A 338 -32.69 -0.91 -22.70
CA VAL A 338 -31.77 0.22 -22.60
C VAL A 338 -31.88 0.77 -21.17
N SER A 339 -30.75 0.87 -20.47
CA SER A 339 -30.71 1.41 -19.12
C SER A 339 -30.85 2.95 -19.12
N SER A 340 -31.63 3.46 -18.18
CA SER A 340 -31.76 4.90 -17.94
C SER A 340 -30.46 5.47 -17.34
N CYS A 341 -30.17 6.74 -17.62
CA CYS A 341 -28.94 7.36 -17.10
C CYS A 341 -29.00 7.55 -15.57
N ARG A 342 -27.84 7.41 -14.91
CA ARG A 342 -27.71 7.52 -13.44
C ARG A 342 -28.33 8.81 -12.88
N THR A 343 -28.27 9.91 -13.63
CA THR A 343 -28.79 11.22 -13.21
C THR A 343 -30.31 11.22 -13.04
N CYS A 344 -31.09 10.73 -14.02
CA CYS A 344 -32.54 10.67 -13.91
C CYS A 344 -33.01 9.71 -12.81
N LEU A 345 -32.28 8.60 -12.62
CA LEU A 345 -32.53 7.63 -11.55
C LEU A 345 -32.35 8.27 -10.15
N ARG A 346 -31.32 9.11 -9.97
CA ARG A 346 -31.02 9.80 -8.69
C ARG A 346 -32.09 10.82 -8.27
N TYR A 347 -32.81 11.42 -9.22
CA TYR A 347 -33.82 12.46 -8.96
C TYR A 347 -35.28 12.00 -9.06
N ARG A 348 -35.56 10.69 -9.22
CA ARG A 348 -36.91 10.12 -9.40
C ARG A 348 -37.76 10.82 -10.49
N ARG A 349 -37.13 11.31 -11.57
CA ARG A 349 -37.84 11.92 -12.72
C ARG A 349 -37.91 10.94 -13.88
N GLN A 350 -39.06 10.92 -14.57
CA GLN A 350 -39.25 10.08 -15.75
C GLN A 350 -38.32 10.53 -16.89
N CYS A 351 -37.59 9.58 -17.47
CA CYS A 351 -36.54 9.87 -18.46
C CYS A 351 -37.16 9.98 -19.86
N VAL A 352 -37.52 11.21 -20.28
CA VAL A 352 -38.14 11.49 -21.58
C VAL A 352 -37.05 11.77 -22.62
N PHE A 353 -36.82 10.82 -23.52
CA PHE A 353 -35.97 11.00 -24.69
C PHE A 353 -36.81 11.47 -25.89
N THR A 354 -36.96 12.78 -26.07
CA THR A 354 -37.48 13.35 -27.33
C THR A 354 -36.36 13.35 -28.37
N HIS A 355 -36.35 12.32 -29.23
CA HIS A 355 -35.48 12.23 -30.40
C HIS A 355 -36.30 12.56 -31.66
N PRO A 356 -36.15 13.76 -32.26
CA PRO A 356 -36.80 14.10 -33.52
C PRO A 356 -35.89 13.80 -34.71
N ASP A 357 -35.74 12.53 -35.05
CA ASP A 357 -35.13 12.10 -36.32
C ASP A 357 -35.95 10.95 -36.91
N HIS A 358 -36.81 11.26 -37.88
CA HIS A 358 -37.17 10.42 -39.03
C HIS A 358 -38.23 11.11 -39.91
N ALA A 359 -37.79 11.66 -41.04
CA ALA A 359 -38.62 11.92 -42.21
C ALA A 359 -37.76 11.62 -43.46
N GLU A 360 -38.30 10.90 -44.44
CA GLU A 360 -37.48 10.24 -45.45
C GLU A 360 -37.25 11.02 -46.76
N LYS A 361 -36.15 10.63 -47.39
CA LYS A 361 -35.72 10.87 -48.78
C LYS A 361 -36.88 11.07 -49.78
N VAL A 362 -36.82 12.17 -50.54
CA VAL A 362 -37.19 12.18 -51.97
C VAL A 362 -36.01 12.81 -52.74
N ALA A 363 -35.87 12.47 -54.03
CA ALA A 363 -34.61 12.60 -54.76
C ALA A 363 -34.56 13.72 -55.82
N ARG A 364 -33.33 14.04 -56.23
CA ARG A 364 -32.87 14.71 -57.47
C ARG A 364 -32.85 16.25 -57.54
N SER A 365 -31.66 16.72 -57.97
CA SER A 365 -31.40 17.84 -58.89
C SER A 365 -31.31 19.29 -58.36
N SER A 366 -30.20 19.94 -58.76
CA SER A 366 -30.05 21.34 -59.19
C SER A 366 -30.69 22.50 -58.38
N SER A 367 -29.84 23.19 -57.61
CA SER A 367 -29.70 24.67 -57.57
C SER A 367 -30.94 25.56 -57.36
N ILE A 368 -31.31 25.79 -56.09
CA ILE A 368 -32.21 26.85 -55.56
C ILE A 368 -31.68 27.22 -54.15
N SER A 369 -31.92 28.38 -53.53
CA SER A 369 -31.69 29.76 -53.99
C SER A 369 -31.29 30.64 -52.78
N LEU A 370 -30.88 31.90 -52.99
CA LEU A 370 -30.38 32.78 -51.92
C LEU A 370 -31.40 33.12 -50.80
N LEU A 371 -32.71 32.95 -51.04
CA LEU A 371 -33.77 33.37 -50.11
C LEU A 371 -33.85 32.52 -48.83
N GLU A 372 -33.57 31.21 -48.91
CA GLU A 372 -33.71 30.30 -47.76
C GLU A 372 -32.66 30.57 -46.66
N ARG A 373 -31.48 31.11 -47.01
CA ARG A 373 -30.44 31.50 -46.04
C ARG A 373 -30.93 32.57 -45.06
N ASN A 374 -31.79 33.48 -45.49
CA ASN A 374 -32.28 34.58 -44.66
C ASN A 374 -33.34 34.10 -43.64
N ALA A 375 -34.11 33.05 -43.97
CA ALA A 375 -35.07 32.45 -43.04
C ALA A 375 -34.37 31.75 -41.86
N GLY A 376 -33.26 31.05 -42.11
CA GLY A 376 -32.45 30.39 -41.08
C GLY A 376 -31.86 31.37 -40.06
N LEU A 377 -31.28 32.48 -40.54
CA LEU A 377 -30.70 33.53 -39.70
C LEU A 377 -31.73 34.14 -38.72
N SER A 378 -32.95 34.40 -39.19
CA SER A 378 -34.03 34.94 -38.36
C SER A 378 -34.37 34.03 -37.17
N ARG A 379 -34.41 32.71 -37.39
CA ARG A 379 -34.72 31.72 -36.36
C ARG A 379 -33.58 31.52 -35.35
N GLN A 380 -32.33 31.68 -35.79
CA GLN A 380 -31.16 31.69 -34.89
C GLN A 380 -31.20 32.90 -33.96
N ASN A 381 -31.37 34.11 -34.53
CA ASN A 381 -31.41 35.37 -33.81
C ASN A 381 -32.50 35.42 -32.74
N LEU A 382 -33.65 34.78 -32.95
CA LEU A 382 -34.72 34.66 -31.94
C LEU A 382 -34.28 33.88 -30.70
N VAL A 383 -33.63 32.73 -30.89
CA VAL A 383 -33.15 31.88 -29.77
C VAL A 383 -32.02 32.58 -29.01
N ASP A 384 -31.10 33.22 -29.72
CA ASP A 384 -30.01 33.97 -29.09
C ASP A 384 -30.53 35.23 -28.37
N SER A 385 -31.59 35.88 -28.86
CA SER A 385 -32.27 36.99 -28.16
C SER A 385 -32.94 36.54 -26.85
N GLU A 386 -33.62 35.39 -26.84
CA GLU A 386 -34.16 34.85 -25.59
C GLU A 386 -33.05 34.47 -24.61
N ARG A 387 -31.97 33.83 -25.09
CA ARG A 387 -30.81 33.48 -24.28
C ARG A 387 -30.16 34.70 -23.63
N ILE A 388 -29.95 35.77 -24.40
CA ILE A 388 -29.43 37.04 -23.89
C ILE A 388 -30.37 37.59 -22.81
N ARG A 389 -31.69 37.64 -23.05
CA ARG A 389 -32.66 38.13 -22.06
C ARG A 389 -32.70 37.31 -20.76
N TYR A 390 -32.39 36.00 -20.81
CA TYR A 390 -32.21 35.20 -19.60
C TYR A 390 -30.89 35.51 -18.89
N MET A 391 -29.79 35.70 -19.62
CA MET A 391 -28.49 36.11 -19.05
C MET A 391 -28.57 37.50 -18.40
N GLU A 392 -29.23 38.47 -19.03
CA GLU A 392 -29.49 39.80 -18.48
C GLU A 392 -30.22 39.69 -17.13
N ARG A 393 -31.32 38.93 -17.05
CA ARG A 393 -32.08 38.76 -15.80
C ARG A 393 -31.28 38.07 -14.69
N ILE A 394 -30.33 37.20 -15.03
CA ILE A 394 -29.40 36.60 -14.06
C ILE A 394 -28.39 37.64 -13.58
N LEU A 395 -27.74 38.37 -14.49
CA LEU A 395 -26.76 39.41 -14.15
C LEU A 395 -27.39 40.56 -13.35
N GLN A 396 -28.63 40.93 -13.65
CA GLN A 396 -29.42 41.95 -12.96
C GLN A 396 -29.80 41.55 -11.52
N HIS A 397 -29.74 40.26 -11.16
CA HIS A 397 -29.88 39.79 -9.79
C HIS A 397 -28.60 39.99 -8.97
N TYR A 398 -27.43 39.79 -9.58
CA TYR A 398 -26.12 39.95 -8.93
C TYR A 398 -25.56 41.38 -9.01
N VAL A 399 -26.00 42.18 -9.99
CA VAL A 399 -25.53 43.56 -10.21
C VAL A 399 -26.74 44.47 -10.51
N PRO A 400 -27.53 44.84 -9.48
CA PRO A 400 -28.85 45.46 -9.66
C PRO A 400 -28.85 46.87 -10.27
N ASN A 401 -27.69 47.55 -10.32
CA ASN A 401 -27.58 48.95 -10.73
C ASN A 401 -27.01 49.16 -12.14
N ILE A 402 -26.78 48.11 -12.93
CA ILE A 402 -26.34 48.23 -14.34
C ILE A 402 -27.52 48.04 -15.29
N SER A 403 -27.69 48.99 -16.21
CA SER A 403 -28.56 48.81 -17.37
C SER A 403 -27.86 47.95 -18.41
N PHE A 404 -28.54 46.89 -18.88
CA PHE A 404 -28.03 45.98 -19.90
C PHE A 404 -28.31 46.48 -21.34
N ASP A 405 -28.74 47.72 -21.51
CA ASP A 405 -28.85 48.31 -22.84
C ASP A 405 -27.47 48.45 -23.52
N ILE A 406 -27.48 48.43 -24.86
CA ILE A 406 -26.25 48.41 -25.67
C ILE A 406 -25.40 49.69 -25.49
N GLN A 407 -25.98 50.84 -25.11
CA GLN A 407 -25.20 52.05 -24.87
C GLN A 407 -24.52 52.01 -23.50
N SER A 408 -25.24 51.59 -22.45
CA SER A 408 -24.70 51.39 -21.11
C SER A 408 -23.62 50.30 -21.09
N LEU A 409 -23.88 49.11 -21.65
CA LEU A 409 -22.88 48.03 -21.73
C LEU A 409 -21.65 48.45 -22.53
N ARG A 410 -21.81 49.18 -23.63
CA ARG A 410 -20.67 49.67 -24.42
C ARG A 410 -19.87 50.73 -23.66
N LYS A 411 -20.54 51.61 -22.91
CA LYS A 411 -19.90 52.59 -22.03
C LYS A 411 -19.08 51.88 -20.94
N THR A 412 -19.67 50.96 -20.17
CA THR A 412 -18.97 50.21 -19.13
C THR A 412 -17.85 49.33 -19.67
N ALA A 413 -18.01 48.74 -20.86
CA ALA A 413 -16.96 47.96 -21.52
C ALA A 413 -15.74 48.81 -21.90
N GLU A 414 -15.94 50.00 -22.49
CA GLU A 414 -14.82 50.90 -22.79
C GLU A 414 -14.26 51.58 -21.52
N GLU A 415 -15.07 51.86 -20.49
CA GLU A 415 -14.58 52.32 -19.17
C GLU A 415 -13.67 51.29 -18.46
N LEU A 416 -13.95 49.99 -18.60
CA LEU A 416 -13.04 48.92 -18.14
C LEU A 416 -11.74 48.89 -18.96
N LYS A 417 -11.85 49.07 -20.28
CA LYS A 417 -10.74 49.01 -21.24
C LYS A 417 -9.80 50.21 -21.16
N HIS A 418 -10.33 51.39 -20.80
CA HIS A 418 -9.55 52.60 -20.51
C HIS A 418 -8.91 52.55 -19.11
N ARG A 419 -9.59 52.01 -18.08
CA ARG A 419 -8.97 51.73 -16.78
C ARG A 419 -7.75 50.83 -16.89
N HIS A 420 -7.77 49.84 -17.79
CA HIS A 420 -6.63 48.96 -18.06
C HIS A 420 -5.52 49.58 -18.94
N ARG A 421 -5.55 50.90 -19.18
CA ARG A 421 -4.60 51.58 -20.10
C ARG A 421 -4.05 52.92 -19.59
N HIS A 422 -4.68 53.57 -18.61
CA HIS A 422 -4.24 54.86 -18.06
C HIS A 422 -3.79 54.76 -16.60
N SER A 423 -2.84 53.87 -16.34
CA SER A 423 -2.06 53.84 -15.09
C SER A 423 -0.83 54.78 -15.14
N PHE A 424 -0.88 55.81 -15.99
CA PHE A 424 0.19 56.80 -16.17
C PHE A 424 -0.39 58.19 -16.51
N THR A 425 -0.02 59.17 -15.69
CA THR A 425 -0.07 60.64 -15.88
C THR A 425 -1.43 61.34 -16.13
N ASP A 426 -1.98 61.84 -15.02
CA ASP A 426 -2.56 63.18 -14.74
C ASP A 426 -3.57 63.85 -15.70
N ALA A 427 -4.78 64.16 -15.17
CA ALA A 427 -5.21 65.54 -14.83
C ALA A 427 -6.76 65.71 -14.67
N SER A 428 -7.22 65.79 -13.41
CA SER A 428 -8.31 66.61 -12.79
C SER A 428 -9.46 67.25 -13.64
N PRO A 429 -10.71 67.39 -13.10
CA PRO A 429 -10.95 67.79 -11.70
C PRO A 429 -12.16 67.20 -10.92
N SER A 430 -11.90 66.95 -9.63
CA SER A 430 -12.81 67.10 -8.46
C SER A 430 -14.23 66.50 -8.48
N VAL A 431 -14.36 65.33 -7.87
CA VAL A 431 -15.03 65.27 -6.55
C VAL A 431 -13.91 65.11 -5.52
N ARG A 432 -13.90 65.90 -4.44
CA ARG A 432 -12.91 65.74 -3.37
C ARG A 432 -13.31 64.60 -2.44
N LEU A 433 -12.74 63.43 -2.70
CA LEU A 433 -12.08 62.64 -1.67
C LEU A 433 -10.58 62.86 -1.96
N ASP A 434 -9.78 63.07 -0.93
CA ASP A 434 -8.41 63.55 -1.15
C ASP A 434 -7.51 62.36 -1.55
N GLU A 435 -6.52 62.57 -2.42
CA GLU A 435 -5.75 61.45 -3.00
C GLU A 435 -4.92 60.69 -1.94
N GLU A 436 -4.67 61.33 -0.80
CA GLU A 436 -4.13 60.73 0.44
C GLU A 436 -5.00 59.55 0.95
N ASP A 437 -6.34 59.63 0.85
CA ASP A 437 -7.27 58.56 1.28
C ASP A 437 -7.10 57.25 0.49
N PHE A 438 -6.50 57.29 -0.71
CA PHE A 438 -6.31 56.11 -1.56
C PHE A 438 -4.94 55.45 -1.41
N GLU A 439 -3.91 56.19 -0.96
CA GLU A 439 -2.67 55.57 -0.48
C GLU A 439 -2.91 54.90 0.89
N ASP A 440 -3.68 55.52 1.80
CA ASP A 440 -4.11 54.95 3.09
C ASP A 440 -5.03 53.70 2.96
N LEU A 441 -5.52 53.40 1.75
CA LEU A 441 -6.32 52.20 1.43
C LEU A 441 -5.56 51.15 0.59
N ALA A 442 -4.29 51.39 0.27
CA ALA A 442 -3.42 50.34 -0.23
C ALA A 442 -3.14 49.33 0.90
N ILE A 443 -3.26 48.04 0.62
CA ILE A 443 -2.61 47.03 1.46
C ILE A 443 -1.14 47.09 1.09
N ASP A 444 -0.31 47.67 1.96
CA ASP A 444 1.16 47.58 1.90
C ASP A 444 1.55 46.13 1.58
N ASP A 445 2.49 45.92 0.65
CA ASP A 445 3.01 44.58 0.32
C ASP A 445 3.46 43.88 1.62
N GLU A 446 2.72 42.85 2.04
CA GLU A 446 2.90 42.24 3.36
C GLU A 446 4.17 41.38 3.40
N ASP A 447 5.33 42.03 3.57
CA ASP A 447 6.62 41.34 3.65
C ASP A 447 6.63 40.22 4.70
N TYR A 448 7.19 39.08 4.31
CA TYR A 448 7.50 37.96 5.19
C TYR A 448 8.84 38.19 5.89
N MET A 449 9.03 37.57 7.06
CA MET A 449 10.26 37.70 7.83
C MET A 449 11.04 36.38 7.93
N VAL A 450 12.36 36.43 7.76
CA VAL A 450 13.28 35.30 8.02
C VAL A 450 14.42 35.76 8.95
N LYS A 451 14.20 35.61 10.26
CA LYS A 451 15.17 35.99 11.30
C LYS A 451 16.21 34.88 11.47
N ALA A 452 17.50 35.19 11.35
CA ALA A 452 18.57 34.23 11.63
C ALA A 452 18.79 34.10 13.14
N LEU A 453 19.12 32.88 13.57
CA LEU A 453 19.34 32.50 14.96
C LEU A 453 20.57 31.55 15.03
N PRO A 454 21.10 31.24 16.23
CA PRO A 454 22.22 30.33 16.38
C PRO A 454 22.03 28.95 15.72
N ASP A 455 23.16 28.25 15.54
CA ASP A 455 23.25 26.89 15.00
C ASP A 455 22.67 26.70 13.58
N ASN A 456 22.68 27.77 12.77
CA ASN A 456 22.10 27.82 11.42
C ASN A 456 20.58 27.53 11.43
N THR A 457 19.91 27.99 12.48
CA THR A 457 18.45 28.00 12.58
C THR A 457 17.90 29.30 12.03
N THR A 458 16.78 29.25 11.31
CA THR A 458 16.03 30.42 10.88
C THR A 458 14.61 30.34 11.41
N GLN A 459 14.05 31.48 11.81
CA GLN A 459 12.66 31.64 12.19
C GLN A 459 11.94 32.35 11.04
N TYR A 460 11.03 31.61 10.39
CA TYR A 460 10.14 32.16 9.38
C TYR A 460 8.88 32.72 10.05
N SER A 461 8.37 33.81 9.51
CA SER A 461 7.02 34.31 9.77
C SER A 461 6.48 34.78 8.44
N GLY A 462 5.56 33.99 7.86
CA GLY A 462 4.93 34.34 6.59
C GLY A 462 4.11 35.62 6.72
N GLU A 463 3.97 36.29 5.57
CA GLU A 463 3.12 37.44 5.28
C GLU A 463 1.91 37.55 6.23
N PHE A 464 0.92 36.67 6.08
CA PHE A 464 -0.35 36.67 6.83
C PHE A 464 -0.30 36.08 8.25
N SER A 465 0.87 35.89 8.85
CA SER A 465 0.97 35.24 10.17
C SER A 465 0.77 36.22 11.33
N TYR A 466 0.03 35.80 12.37
CA TYR A 466 -0.16 36.60 13.60
C TYR A 466 1.16 37.02 14.27
N LEU A 467 2.24 36.26 14.06
CA LEU A 467 3.58 36.58 14.55
C LEU A 467 4.26 37.69 13.72
N ASN A 468 4.02 37.74 12.40
CA ASN A 468 4.45 38.87 11.57
C ASN A 468 3.70 40.15 11.99
N LEU A 469 2.38 40.06 12.18
CA LEU A 469 1.55 41.15 12.65
C LEU A 469 1.99 41.68 14.04
N SER A 470 2.27 40.79 15.00
CA SER A 470 2.72 41.23 16.34
C SER A 470 4.12 41.86 16.31
N MET A 471 5.02 41.41 15.44
CA MET A 471 6.32 42.07 15.23
C MET A 471 6.16 43.45 14.56
N LYS A 472 5.30 43.60 13.55
CA LYS A 472 4.98 44.92 12.93
C LYS A 472 4.38 45.89 13.96
N ILE A 473 3.46 45.42 14.81
CA ILE A 473 2.88 46.21 15.92
C ILE A 473 3.97 46.63 16.91
N ARG A 474 4.87 45.72 17.31
CA ARG A 474 6.00 46.05 18.20
C ARG A 474 6.90 47.13 17.60
N GLN A 475 7.30 46.99 16.33
CA GLN A 475 8.15 47.98 15.67
C GLN A 475 7.52 49.38 15.68
N LYS A 476 6.21 49.49 15.36
CA LYS A 476 5.48 50.77 15.36
C LYS A 476 5.35 51.37 16.77
N ILE A 477 5.20 50.53 17.81
CA ILE A 477 5.27 50.97 19.22
C ILE A 477 6.67 51.47 19.59
N ASP A 478 7.73 50.75 19.21
CA ASP A 478 9.12 51.12 19.50
C ASP A 478 9.51 52.43 18.78
N GLU A 479 8.98 52.70 17.58
CA GLU A 479 9.10 53.98 16.87
C GLU A 479 8.33 55.12 17.55
N TRP A 480 7.10 54.87 18.00
CA TRP A 480 6.33 55.85 18.77
C TRP A 480 6.98 56.18 20.12
N MET A 481 7.56 55.20 20.82
CA MET A 481 8.28 55.47 22.06
C MET A 481 9.57 56.29 21.83
N LYS A 482 10.33 56.01 20.76
CA LYS A 482 11.52 56.80 20.38
C LYS A 482 11.19 58.26 20.04
N THR A 483 10.03 58.52 19.45
CA THR A 483 9.59 59.88 19.10
C THR A 483 8.90 60.62 20.25
N ALA A 484 8.15 59.91 21.11
CA ALA A 484 7.39 60.52 22.21
C ALA A 484 8.17 60.67 23.52
N ALA A 485 9.12 59.77 23.81
CA ALA A 485 9.84 59.73 25.09
C ALA A 485 11.31 59.25 24.92
N PRO A 486 12.16 59.98 24.20
CA PRO A 486 13.55 59.57 23.93
C PRO A 486 14.44 59.40 25.19
N GLU A 487 14.07 60.00 26.33
CA GLU A 487 14.78 59.83 27.61
C GLU A 487 14.32 58.58 28.40
N ALA A 488 13.23 57.91 27.98
CA ALA A 488 12.68 56.73 28.64
C ALA A 488 13.20 55.39 28.05
N SER A 489 14.22 55.42 27.19
CA SER A 489 14.72 54.25 26.46
C SER A 489 15.63 53.35 27.32
N THR A 490 15.07 52.73 28.36
CA THR A 490 15.75 51.72 29.18
C THR A 490 14.92 50.45 29.30
N GLU A 491 15.51 49.34 28.85
CA GLU A 491 15.16 47.96 29.24
C GLU A 491 13.69 47.55 29.03
N THR A 492 13.25 47.52 27.77
CA THR A 492 12.22 46.56 27.38
C THR A 492 12.81 45.15 27.49
N ASP A 493 12.32 44.34 28.42
CA ASP A 493 12.72 42.92 28.55
C ASP A 493 12.63 42.19 27.19
N PRO A 494 13.58 41.30 26.86
CA PRO A 494 13.55 40.55 25.62
C PRO A 494 12.46 39.48 25.69
N PHE A 495 11.23 39.86 25.33
CA PHE A 495 10.09 38.96 25.16
C PHE A 495 10.49 37.71 24.37
N GLU A 496 10.11 36.51 24.85
CA GLU A 496 10.45 35.25 24.19
C GLU A 496 9.65 35.05 22.89
N GLU A 497 10.09 35.70 21.81
CA GLU A 497 9.54 35.63 20.45
C GLU A 497 9.58 34.22 19.82
N ARG A 498 10.11 33.21 20.52
CA ARG A 498 10.30 31.85 20.01
C ARG A 498 10.10 30.79 21.11
N TRP A 499 8.84 30.48 21.42
CA TRP A 499 8.53 29.20 22.06
C TRP A 499 8.87 28.04 21.10
N ARG A 500 9.66 27.08 21.56
CA ARG A 500 9.91 25.80 20.90
C ARG A 500 9.74 24.71 21.96
N ALA A 501 9.27 23.53 21.55
CA ALA A 501 9.10 22.39 22.43
C ALA A 501 10.44 21.68 22.74
N THR A 502 11.48 22.42 23.15
CA THR A 502 12.80 21.87 23.49
C THR A 502 12.76 20.96 24.70
N GLN A 503 11.78 21.11 25.59
CA GLN A 503 11.45 20.17 26.66
C GLN A 503 11.02 18.76 26.18
N LEU A 504 10.81 18.56 24.87
CA LEU A 504 10.60 17.24 24.26
C LEU A 504 11.87 16.64 23.64
N GLN A 505 13.01 17.34 23.68
CA GLN A 505 14.29 16.81 23.20
C GLN A 505 14.86 15.78 24.18
N SER A 506 15.52 14.76 23.65
CA SER A 506 16.24 13.75 24.41
C SER A 506 17.47 14.35 25.09
N GLY A 507 17.88 13.76 26.23
CA GLY A 507 19.16 14.08 26.83
C GLY A 507 20.35 13.67 25.93
N SER A 508 21.48 14.36 26.06
CA SER A 508 22.69 14.17 25.23
C SER A 508 23.27 12.73 25.22
N SER A 509 22.81 11.87 26.13
CA SER A 509 23.12 10.42 26.12
C SER A 509 22.72 9.74 24.81
N LEU A 510 21.66 10.19 24.13
CA LEU A 510 21.23 9.58 22.86
C LEU A 510 22.18 9.89 21.70
N VAL A 511 22.73 11.11 21.66
CA VAL A 511 23.76 11.51 20.70
C VAL A 511 25.06 10.77 20.99
N SER A 512 25.49 10.70 22.25
CA SER A 512 26.66 9.92 22.68
C SER A 512 26.53 8.43 22.30
N ALA A 513 25.38 7.82 22.56
CA ALA A 513 25.09 6.43 22.19
C ALA A 513 24.93 6.18 20.68
N SER A 514 24.82 7.24 19.87
CA SER A 514 24.81 7.15 18.40
C SER A 514 26.21 7.30 17.81
N VAL A 515 27.13 7.98 18.51
CA VAL A 515 28.55 8.10 18.11
C VAL A 515 29.32 6.79 18.35
N THR A 516 28.91 5.95 19.31
CA THR A 516 29.59 4.67 19.60
C THR A 516 29.47 3.60 18.49
N CYS A 517 28.58 3.77 17.51
CA CYS A 517 28.48 2.84 16.38
C CYS A 517 29.39 3.19 15.20
N LEU A 518 30.15 4.29 15.26
CA LEU A 518 31.09 4.67 14.20
C LEU A 518 32.18 3.60 13.98
N PRO A 519 32.55 3.31 12.72
CA PRO A 519 33.57 2.30 12.40
C PRO A 519 34.98 2.85 12.68
N PRO A 520 36.06 2.07 12.47
CA PRO A 520 37.42 2.61 12.50
C PRO A 520 37.60 3.79 11.54
N ARG A 521 38.37 4.80 11.95
CA ARG A 521 38.52 6.10 11.24
C ARG A 521 38.72 5.97 9.73
N PHE A 522 39.61 5.10 9.29
CA PHE A 522 39.92 4.88 7.87
C PHE A 522 38.73 4.32 7.06
N VAL A 523 37.84 3.55 7.69
CA VAL A 523 36.60 3.06 7.07
C VAL A 523 35.60 4.20 6.92
N ALA A 524 35.48 5.08 7.92
CA ALA A 524 34.60 6.24 7.83
C ALA A 524 35.09 7.24 6.77
N ASP A 525 36.38 7.58 6.73
CA ASP A 525 36.92 8.48 5.71
C ASP A 525 36.73 7.94 4.28
N PHE A 526 36.82 6.61 4.10
CA PHE A 526 36.50 5.89 2.85
C PHE A 526 35.00 5.98 2.51
N LEU A 527 34.10 5.64 3.41
CA LEU A 527 32.64 5.69 3.15
C LEU A 527 32.15 7.12 2.86
N VAL A 528 32.75 8.14 3.48
CA VAL A 528 32.53 9.55 3.14
C VAL A 528 33.02 9.87 1.72
N GLN A 529 34.20 9.37 1.31
CA GLN A 529 34.69 9.53 -0.06
C GLN A 529 33.77 8.84 -1.09
N ILE A 530 33.27 7.63 -0.78
CA ILE A 530 32.29 6.91 -1.62
C ILE A 530 31.01 7.74 -1.80
N PHE A 531 30.48 8.30 -0.72
CA PHE A 531 29.28 9.15 -0.76
C PHE A 531 29.43 10.34 -1.71
N PHE A 532 30.51 11.11 -1.59
CA PHE A 532 30.73 12.27 -2.46
C PHE A 532 31.11 11.90 -3.90
N LYS A 533 31.72 10.73 -4.14
CA LYS A 533 32.07 10.26 -5.48
C LYS A 533 30.89 9.66 -6.26
N TYR A 534 29.96 8.96 -5.60
CA TYR A 534 28.93 8.17 -6.28
C TYR A 534 27.48 8.53 -5.92
N ALA A 535 27.20 9.02 -4.71
CA ALA A 535 25.83 9.31 -4.27
C ALA A 535 25.45 10.80 -4.45
N GLN A 536 26.32 11.72 -4.03
CA GLN A 536 26.10 13.17 -4.22
C GLN A 536 26.49 13.63 -5.63
N THR A 537 25.74 13.16 -6.64
CA THR A 537 25.89 13.57 -8.05
C THR A 537 25.26 14.94 -8.30
N ASN A 538 24.06 15.00 -8.89
CA ASN A 538 23.42 16.27 -9.29
C ASN A 538 22.64 16.99 -8.17
N ASN A 539 22.44 16.31 -7.03
CA ASN A 539 21.80 16.83 -5.83
C ASN A 539 22.86 17.26 -4.81
N PHE A 540 22.50 18.14 -3.87
CA PHE A 540 23.40 18.61 -2.81
C PHE A 540 22.76 18.41 -1.43
N TYR A 541 23.32 17.45 -0.67
CA TYR A 541 22.84 17.11 0.66
C TYR A 541 23.67 17.83 1.73
N VAL A 542 25.00 17.76 1.65
CA VAL A 542 25.93 18.26 2.68
C VAL A 542 27.26 18.75 2.10
N GLU A 543 27.92 19.64 2.84
CA GLU A 543 29.28 20.11 2.55
C GLU A 543 30.34 19.08 2.99
N GLU A 544 31.30 18.75 2.13
CA GLU A 544 32.29 17.69 2.40
C GLU A 544 33.29 18.06 3.51
N ASP A 545 33.79 19.30 3.51
CA ASP A 545 34.69 19.82 4.54
C ASP A 545 34.03 19.80 5.93
N TRP A 546 32.78 20.26 6.02
CA TRP A 546 32.00 20.28 7.27
C TRP A 546 31.69 18.87 7.80
N ILE A 547 31.32 17.92 6.92
CA ILE A 547 31.13 16.51 7.31
C ILE A 547 32.44 15.91 7.84
N ARG A 548 33.57 16.16 7.18
CA ARG A 548 34.88 15.66 7.63
C ARG A 548 35.34 16.33 8.94
N GLU A 549 35.04 17.60 9.16
CA GLU A 549 35.28 18.30 10.42
C GLU A 549 34.44 17.74 11.58
N LYS A 550 33.11 17.64 11.41
CA LYS A 550 32.23 17.09 12.45
C LYS A 550 32.52 15.60 12.72
N LEU A 551 32.85 14.81 11.69
CA LEU A 551 33.33 13.43 11.86
C LEU A 551 34.64 13.38 12.66
N ASN A 552 35.57 14.30 12.41
CA ASN A 552 36.81 14.39 13.20
C ASN A 552 36.51 14.67 14.68
N ILE A 553 35.58 15.59 14.99
CA ILE A 553 35.14 15.87 16.36
C ILE A 553 34.58 14.62 17.04
N CYS A 554 33.77 13.80 16.35
CA CYS A 554 33.27 12.53 16.89
C CYS A 554 34.37 11.55 17.31
N TYR A 555 35.53 11.54 16.64
CA TYR A 555 36.67 10.70 17.01
C TYR A 555 37.61 11.34 18.04
N THR A 556 37.81 12.66 18.02
CA THR A 556 38.83 13.32 18.85
C THR A 556 38.28 13.95 20.15
N ASN A 557 37.01 14.36 20.16
CA ASN A 557 36.36 14.97 21.33
C ASN A 557 34.84 14.71 21.32
N PRO A 558 34.37 13.46 21.38
CA PRO A 558 32.94 13.14 21.41
C PRO A 558 32.22 13.77 22.63
N SER A 559 32.93 14.03 23.72
CA SER A 559 32.47 14.76 24.91
C SER A 559 32.05 16.21 24.66
N SER A 560 32.37 16.80 23.50
CA SER A 560 31.91 18.13 23.11
C SER A 560 30.52 18.16 22.46
N LEU A 561 29.94 16.99 22.15
CA LEU A 561 28.68 16.88 21.42
C LEU A 561 27.47 16.93 22.38
N SER A 562 26.41 17.61 21.93
CA SER A 562 25.19 17.90 22.68
C SER A 562 23.94 17.36 21.97
N SER A 563 22.76 17.45 22.59
CA SER A 563 21.48 17.19 21.90
C SER A 563 21.29 18.06 20.65
N ASN A 564 21.83 19.28 20.61
CA ASN A 564 21.80 20.15 19.42
C ASN A 564 22.60 19.55 18.24
N ASP A 565 23.58 18.68 18.49
CA ASP A 565 24.35 18.00 17.45
C ASP A 565 23.61 16.81 16.82
N ALA A 566 22.39 16.46 17.26
CA ALA A 566 21.61 15.33 16.76
C ALA A 566 21.48 15.33 15.22
N GLY A 567 21.21 16.49 14.60
CA GLY A 567 21.17 16.64 13.14
C GLY A 567 22.53 16.43 12.46
N SER A 568 23.63 16.82 13.12
CA SER A 568 24.99 16.63 12.61
C SER A 568 25.41 15.15 12.68
N VAL A 569 25.18 14.49 13.81
CA VAL A 569 25.50 13.07 14.00
C VAL A 569 24.62 12.16 13.13
N CYS A 570 23.33 12.48 13.00
CA CYS A 570 22.45 11.82 12.04
C CYS A 570 22.95 11.98 10.60
N SER A 571 23.36 13.19 10.19
CA SER A 571 23.93 13.43 8.86
C SER A 571 25.20 12.61 8.62
N ILE A 572 26.11 12.51 9.61
CA ILE A 572 27.30 11.65 9.53
C ILE A 572 26.90 10.19 9.34
N LEU A 573 26.03 9.66 10.19
CA LEU A 573 25.61 8.26 10.13
C LEU A 573 24.92 7.93 8.80
N MET A 574 24.11 8.83 8.25
CA MET A 574 23.46 8.62 6.97
C MET A 574 24.41 8.79 5.77
N VAL A 575 25.42 9.67 5.83
CA VAL A 575 26.51 9.70 4.84
C VAL A 575 27.26 8.37 4.83
N LEU A 576 27.55 7.78 5.99
CA LEU A 576 28.17 6.46 6.09
C LEU A 576 27.25 5.33 5.58
N ALA A 577 25.95 5.40 5.88
CA ALA A 577 24.96 4.41 5.44
C ALA A 577 24.74 4.41 3.92
N VAL A 578 24.65 5.60 3.30
CA VAL A 578 24.64 5.72 1.84
C VAL A 578 26.03 5.37 1.27
N GLY A 579 27.12 5.61 2.02
CA GLY A 579 28.45 5.14 1.68
C GLY A 579 28.53 3.63 1.46
N THR A 580 27.91 2.79 2.33
CA THR A 580 27.98 1.33 2.14
C THR A 580 27.23 0.88 0.89
N GLN A 581 26.09 1.51 0.58
CA GLN A 581 25.28 1.24 -0.61
C GLN A 581 26.04 1.40 -1.96
N PHE A 582 27.17 2.11 -1.98
CA PHE A 582 28.01 2.29 -3.16
C PHE A 582 29.46 1.76 -2.99
N ALA A 583 29.80 1.14 -1.85
CA ALA A 583 31.18 0.72 -1.54
C ALA A 583 31.77 -0.25 -2.58
N HIS A 584 30.95 -1.18 -3.08
CA HIS A 584 31.28 -2.11 -4.18
C HIS A 584 31.79 -1.44 -5.47
N MET A 585 31.60 -0.14 -5.67
CA MET A 585 32.03 0.60 -6.87
C MET A 585 33.56 0.83 -6.94
N GLU A 586 34.29 0.72 -5.83
CA GLU A 586 35.78 0.73 -5.81
C GLU A 586 36.38 -0.69 -5.81
N SER A 587 35.57 -1.73 -6.01
CA SER A 587 36.07 -3.11 -6.03
C SER A 587 36.99 -3.36 -7.23
N ALA A 588 38.24 -3.73 -6.95
CA ALA A 588 39.23 -4.10 -7.97
C ALA A 588 38.81 -5.31 -8.84
N ILE A 589 37.83 -6.10 -8.39
CA ILE A 589 37.13 -7.10 -9.20
C ILE A 589 35.76 -6.52 -9.59
N PRO A 590 35.45 -6.31 -10.89
CA PRO A 590 34.18 -5.71 -11.30
C PRO A 590 32.96 -6.58 -10.95
N VAL A 591 32.27 -6.25 -9.86
CA VAL A 591 31.08 -6.97 -9.33
C VAL A 591 29.82 -6.83 -10.21
N ASN A 592 29.99 -6.29 -11.42
CA ASN A 592 28.99 -6.05 -12.46
C ASN A 592 29.17 -6.94 -13.71
N ARG A 593 30.13 -7.88 -13.69
CA ARG A 593 30.15 -9.01 -14.63
C ARG A 593 29.31 -10.15 -14.05
N PRO A 594 28.33 -10.71 -14.79
CA PRO A 594 27.72 -11.96 -14.38
C PRO A 594 28.78 -13.07 -14.36
N PRO A 595 28.75 -14.00 -13.39
CA PRO A 595 29.45 -15.27 -13.48
C PRO A 595 29.11 -15.99 -14.78
N VAL A 596 30.04 -16.79 -15.29
CA VAL A 596 29.87 -17.50 -16.58
C VAL A 596 28.74 -18.53 -16.51
N ASP A 597 28.38 -19.00 -15.31
CA ASP A 597 27.23 -19.84 -15.05
C ASP A 597 26.12 -19.05 -14.34
N LEU A 598 24.97 -18.90 -15.01
CA LEU A 598 23.75 -18.32 -14.44
C LEU A 598 23.04 -19.28 -13.46
N SER A 599 23.53 -20.51 -13.35
CA SER A 599 23.00 -21.58 -12.49
C SER A 599 23.47 -21.49 -11.04
N SER A 600 24.58 -20.81 -10.75
CA SER A 600 25.20 -20.73 -9.41
C SER A 600 24.78 -19.47 -8.61
N MET A 601 23.57 -18.97 -8.85
CA MET A 601 23.05 -17.72 -8.28
C MET A 601 22.26 -17.95 -6.98
N GLU A 602 22.90 -18.57 -5.98
CA GLU A 602 22.36 -18.64 -4.62
C GLU A 602 22.67 -17.33 -3.84
N ASP A 603 21.92 -17.06 -2.77
CA ASP A 603 21.86 -15.75 -2.10
C ASP A 603 23.18 -15.33 -1.42
N HIS A 604 24.04 -14.61 -2.16
CA HIS A 604 25.07 -13.76 -1.58
C HIS A 604 24.44 -12.58 -0.83
N HIS A 605 24.14 -12.78 0.45
CA HIS A 605 23.85 -11.69 1.39
C HIS A 605 25.10 -10.80 1.52
N PHE A 606 25.00 -9.51 1.21
CA PHE A 606 26.12 -8.58 1.28
C PHE A 606 26.15 -7.90 2.64
N SER A 607 27.20 -8.16 3.43
CA SER A 607 27.37 -7.56 4.78
C SER A 607 27.48 -6.02 4.78
N GLU A 608 27.69 -5.40 3.62
CA GLU A 608 27.63 -3.95 3.40
C GLU A 608 26.23 -3.37 3.70
N ASP A 609 25.15 -4.11 3.40
CA ASP A 609 23.76 -3.68 3.61
C ASP A 609 23.42 -3.61 5.11
N GLU A 610 23.98 -4.50 5.92
CA GLU A 610 23.75 -4.59 7.37
C GLU A 610 24.45 -3.49 8.17
N VAL A 611 25.66 -3.12 7.72
CA VAL A 611 26.40 -1.99 8.29
C VAL A 611 25.65 -0.68 7.99
N GLY A 612 25.16 -0.52 6.75
CA GLY A 612 24.27 0.59 6.38
C GLY A 612 22.98 0.63 7.21
N LEU A 613 22.33 -0.52 7.39
CA LEU A 613 21.14 -0.66 8.21
C LEU A 613 21.41 -0.30 9.69
N THR A 614 22.57 -0.67 10.22
CA THR A 614 22.99 -0.33 11.58
C THR A 614 23.11 1.19 11.76
N PHE A 615 23.82 1.87 10.86
CA PHE A 615 23.92 3.33 10.88
C PHE A 615 22.53 4.00 10.78
N TYR A 616 21.67 3.53 9.87
CA TYR A 616 20.27 4.00 9.73
C TYR A 616 19.45 3.81 11.02
N GLN A 617 19.62 2.69 11.73
CA GLN A 617 18.92 2.42 12.99
C GLN A 617 19.35 3.37 14.13
N PHE A 618 20.61 3.80 14.16
CA PHE A 618 21.05 4.83 15.11
C PHE A 618 20.62 6.24 14.68
N ALA A 619 20.77 6.59 13.40
CA ALA A 619 20.31 7.85 12.84
C ALA A 619 18.80 8.09 13.05
N SER A 620 17.99 7.04 12.91
CA SER A 620 16.53 7.08 13.10
C SER A 620 16.12 7.40 14.55
N LYS A 621 16.94 7.07 15.56
CA LYS A 621 16.66 7.40 16.96
C LYS A 621 16.77 8.90 17.23
N LEU A 622 17.57 9.62 16.44
CA LEU A 622 17.80 11.07 16.57
C LEU A 622 16.68 11.92 15.93
N VAL A 623 15.74 11.30 15.21
CA VAL A 623 14.67 11.99 14.48
C VAL A 623 13.76 12.87 15.38
N PRO A 624 13.36 12.47 16.61
CA PRO A 624 12.57 13.34 17.49
C PRO A 624 13.29 14.65 17.86
N ASP A 625 14.59 14.58 18.17
CA ASP A 625 15.40 15.76 18.52
C ASP A 625 15.57 16.68 17.30
N ILE A 626 15.76 16.07 16.12
CA ILE A 626 15.84 16.74 14.81
C ILE A 626 14.53 17.49 14.49
N LEU A 627 13.38 16.86 14.78
CA LEU A 627 12.03 17.40 14.62
C LEU A 627 11.73 18.58 15.56
N ALA A 628 12.24 18.57 16.79
CA ALA A 628 12.13 19.73 17.69
C ALA A 628 13.03 20.90 17.25
N THR A 629 14.21 20.57 16.72
CA THR A 629 15.28 21.55 16.42
C THR A 629 15.03 22.35 15.13
N VAL A 630 14.49 21.73 14.08
CA VAL A 630 14.14 22.36 12.77
C VAL A 630 15.12 23.46 12.34
N SER A 631 16.34 23.06 11.99
CA SER A 631 17.38 23.92 11.39
C SER A 631 17.75 23.43 9.98
N ILE A 632 18.65 24.12 9.29
CA ILE A 632 19.21 23.63 8.00
C ILE A 632 19.80 22.22 8.17
N ARG A 633 20.48 21.95 9.30
CA ARG A 633 21.04 20.62 9.61
C ARG A 633 19.95 19.56 9.82
N SER A 634 18.77 19.92 10.32
CA SER A 634 17.62 19.00 10.37
C SER A 634 17.12 18.61 8.97
N VAL A 635 17.03 19.57 8.05
CA VAL A 635 16.62 19.31 6.66
C VAL A 635 17.62 18.36 6.00
N GLN A 636 18.92 18.63 6.11
CA GLN A 636 19.98 17.77 5.56
C GLN A 636 19.91 16.34 6.10
N ALA A 637 19.72 16.17 7.41
CA ALA A 637 19.55 14.85 8.02
C ALA A 637 18.36 14.09 7.43
N CYS A 638 17.17 14.71 7.33
CA CYS A 638 15.99 14.06 6.74
C CYS A 638 16.15 13.77 5.24
N LEU A 639 16.86 14.61 4.47
CA LEU A 639 17.20 14.31 3.08
C LEU A 639 18.12 13.09 2.95
N LEU A 640 19.13 12.98 3.82
CA LEU A 640 20.06 11.84 3.81
C LEU A 640 19.34 10.53 4.22
N ILE A 641 18.42 10.59 5.20
CA ILE A 641 17.54 9.46 5.53
C ILE A 641 16.68 9.05 4.32
N GLY A 642 16.00 10.00 3.68
CA GLY A 642 15.19 9.74 2.48
C GLY A 642 16.01 9.17 1.32
N THR A 643 17.27 9.61 1.17
CA THR A 643 18.20 9.15 0.12
C THR A 643 18.64 7.71 0.33
N TYR A 644 18.99 7.31 1.55
CA TYR A 644 19.29 5.91 1.88
C TYR A 644 18.09 4.98 1.63
N LEU A 645 16.88 5.46 1.92
CA LEU A 645 15.64 4.73 1.71
C LEU A 645 15.17 4.71 0.25
N LEU A 646 15.72 5.55 -0.64
CA LEU A 646 15.28 5.72 -2.02
C LEU A 646 15.33 4.43 -2.87
N PRO A 647 16.40 3.61 -2.84
CA PRO A 647 16.37 2.28 -3.50
C PRO A 647 15.56 1.24 -2.71
N LEU A 648 15.44 1.40 -1.38
CA LEU A 648 14.86 0.38 -0.49
C LEU A 648 13.33 0.38 -0.49
N ASP A 649 12.72 1.56 -0.28
CA ASP A 649 11.27 1.78 -0.24
C ASP A 649 10.92 3.17 -0.75
N THR A 650 11.10 3.37 -2.05
CA THR A 650 10.83 4.62 -2.78
C THR A 650 9.42 5.16 -2.53
N SER A 651 8.43 4.27 -2.44
CA SER A 651 7.01 4.63 -2.37
C SER A 651 6.45 4.74 -0.95
N GLY A 652 7.07 4.12 0.05
CA GLY A 652 6.68 4.25 1.45
C GLY A 652 7.56 5.27 2.17
N LEU A 653 8.49 4.79 3.00
CA LEU A 653 9.26 5.61 3.94
C LEU A 653 10.08 6.72 3.27
N CYS A 654 10.66 6.46 2.09
CA CYS A 654 11.45 7.44 1.35
C CYS A 654 10.66 8.74 1.05
N TYR A 655 9.46 8.60 0.49
CA TYR A 655 8.53 9.71 0.24
C TYR A 655 8.21 10.48 1.52
N THR A 656 7.95 9.77 2.63
CA THR A 656 7.65 10.39 3.93
C THR A 656 8.81 11.25 4.44
N TYR A 657 10.06 10.78 4.32
CA TYR A 657 11.23 11.54 4.77
C TYR A 657 11.55 12.74 3.87
N PHE A 658 11.31 12.68 2.55
CA PHE A 658 11.43 13.85 1.68
C PHE A 658 10.32 14.87 1.89
N GLY A 659 9.07 14.42 2.05
CA GLY A 659 7.96 15.30 2.43
C GLY A 659 8.18 15.98 3.78
N LEU A 660 8.79 15.26 4.73
CA LEU A 660 9.24 15.84 6.01
C LEU A 660 10.35 16.88 5.80
N ALA A 661 11.43 16.54 5.08
CA ALA A 661 12.53 17.46 4.83
C ALA A 661 12.05 18.77 4.16
N LEU A 662 11.14 18.69 3.19
CA LEU A 662 10.54 19.84 2.54
C LEU A 662 9.64 20.65 3.49
N LYS A 663 8.83 20.00 4.34
CA LYS A 663 8.04 20.71 5.38
C LYS A 663 8.93 21.43 6.40
N MET A 664 10.04 20.83 6.80
CA MET A 664 11.03 21.46 7.68
C MET A 664 11.70 22.65 6.98
N ALA A 665 12.03 22.52 5.68
CA ALA A 665 12.57 23.60 4.87
C ALA A 665 11.57 24.78 4.69
N ILE A 666 10.26 24.51 4.64
CA ILE A 666 9.22 25.55 4.66
C ILE A 666 9.14 26.21 6.05
N GLN A 667 9.19 25.41 7.13
CA GLN A 667 9.05 25.88 8.51
C GLN A 667 10.19 26.83 8.94
N ASN A 668 11.40 26.68 8.40
CA ASN A 668 12.50 27.63 8.60
C ASN A 668 12.68 28.60 7.40
N GLY A 669 11.72 28.67 6.49
CA GLY A 669 11.60 29.71 5.46
C GLY A 669 12.52 29.56 4.26
N MET A 670 13.11 28.38 4.04
CA MET A 670 14.09 28.14 2.97
C MET A 670 13.49 28.21 1.56
N HIS A 671 12.18 28.04 1.42
CA HIS A 671 11.42 28.24 0.18
C HIS A 671 11.37 29.69 -0.28
N ARG A 672 11.62 30.65 0.64
CA ARG A 672 11.70 32.07 0.31
C ARG A 672 13.13 32.55 0.09
N ARG A 673 13.29 33.67 -0.61
CA ARG A 673 14.54 34.44 -0.69
C ARG A 673 14.96 34.90 0.71
N TYR A 674 16.25 34.78 1.03
CA TYR A 674 16.78 35.30 2.29
C TYR A 674 17.26 36.75 2.10
N GLN A 675 16.69 37.67 2.87
CA GLN A 675 17.03 39.11 2.88
C GLN A 675 17.43 39.62 4.27
N GLY A 676 17.39 38.77 5.31
CA GLY A 676 17.74 39.15 6.67
C GLY A 676 19.25 39.21 6.93
N GLU A 677 19.61 39.70 8.11
CA GLU A 677 20.99 39.66 8.62
C GLU A 677 21.26 38.40 9.44
N GLY A 678 22.53 38.00 9.55
CA GLY A 678 23.02 36.95 10.47
C GLY A 678 23.49 35.64 9.82
N LEU A 679 23.11 35.32 8.58
CA LEU A 679 23.71 34.21 7.83
C LEU A 679 24.89 34.68 6.96
N SER A 680 25.97 33.89 6.92
CA SER A 680 27.10 34.15 6.02
C SER A 680 26.76 33.82 4.56
N PRO A 681 27.40 34.45 3.55
CA PRO A 681 27.15 34.13 2.13
C PRO A 681 27.31 32.64 1.80
N ARG A 682 28.26 31.95 2.44
CA ARG A 682 28.42 30.49 2.31
C ARG A 682 27.19 29.74 2.83
N MET A 683 26.64 30.12 3.98
CA MET A 683 25.47 29.47 4.56
C MET A 683 24.18 29.78 3.78
N ILE A 684 24.09 30.97 3.18
CA ILE A 684 22.99 31.32 2.26
C ILE A 684 23.00 30.41 1.02
N GLU A 685 24.18 30.14 0.43
CA GLU A 685 24.27 29.21 -0.70
C GLU A 685 24.01 27.74 -0.30
N VAL A 686 24.52 27.29 0.87
CA VAL A 686 24.16 25.97 1.42
C VAL A 686 22.65 25.83 1.60
N ARG A 687 22.00 26.84 2.21
CA ARG A 687 20.54 26.92 2.38
C ARG A 687 19.81 26.77 1.03
N ASN A 688 20.22 27.52 0.01
CA ASN A 688 19.58 27.47 -1.31
C ASN A 688 19.76 26.09 -1.98
N ARG A 689 20.98 25.54 -1.98
CA ARG A 689 21.28 24.22 -2.54
C ARG A 689 20.51 23.08 -1.86
N VAL A 690 20.41 23.13 -0.52
CA VAL A 690 19.66 22.14 0.27
C VAL A 690 18.15 22.26 0.03
N PHE A 691 17.60 23.50 -0.05
CA PHE A 691 16.20 23.70 -0.40
C PHE A 691 15.87 23.15 -1.79
N TRP A 692 16.62 23.56 -2.81
CA TRP A 692 16.38 23.13 -4.18
C TRP A 692 16.55 21.62 -4.36
N THR A 693 17.46 21.00 -3.59
CA THR A 693 17.57 19.53 -3.52
C THR A 693 16.32 18.90 -2.89
N ALA A 694 15.83 19.41 -1.76
CA ALA A 694 14.61 18.91 -1.11
C ALA A 694 13.38 19.00 -2.03
N TYR A 695 13.15 20.20 -2.60
CA TYR A 695 12.06 20.48 -3.52
C TYR A 695 12.15 19.61 -4.79
N THR A 696 13.34 19.50 -5.38
CA THR A 696 13.56 18.70 -6.60
C THR A 696 13.27 17.22 -6.35
N ILE A 697 13.80 16.63 -5.28
CA ILE A 697 13.63 15.20 -5.04
C ILE A 697 12.18 14.87 -4.66
N GLU A 698 11.54 15.65 -3.78
CA GLU A 698 10.12 15.45 -3.43
C GLU A 698 9.24 15.54 -4.69
N LYS A 699 9.36 16.62 -5.45
CA LYS A 699 8.56 16.84 -6.67
C LYS A 699 8.75 15.75 -7.71
N ARG A 700 9.99 15.26 -7.93
CA ARG A 700 10.26 14.12 -8.82
C ARG A 700 9.62 12.83 -8.29
N VAL A 701 9.83 12.49 -7.02
CA VAL A 701 9.27 11.26 -6.42
C VAL A 701 7.74 11.29 -6.47
N SER A 702 7.11 12.40 -6.10
CA SER A 702 5.66 12.58 -6.10
C SER A 702 5.07 12.45 -7.51
N ILE A 703 5.59 13.19 -8.49
CA ILE A 703 5.10 13.13 -9.89
C ILE A 703 5.27 11.73 -10.49
N LEU A 704 6.44 11.10 -10.33
CA LEU A 704 6.74 9.80 -10.96
C LEU A 704 5.89 8.66 -10.39
N HIS A 705 5.49 8.75 -9.10
CA HIS A 705 4.60 7.78 -8.45
C HIS A 705 3.11 8.16 -8.49
N GLY A 706 2.74 9.28 -9.14
CA GLY A 706 1.35 9.71 -9.30
C GLY A 706 0.72 10.28 -8.03
N ARG A 707 1.50 10.96 -7.19
CA ARG A 707 1.05 11.66 -5.98
C ARG A 707 1.00 13.18 -6.21
N PRO A 708 0.17 13.92 -5.46
CA PRO A 708 0.25 15.38 -5.41
C PRO A 708 1.66 15.85 -5.01
N VAL A 709 2.10 16.97 -5.56
CA VAL A 709 3.34 17.65 -5.14
C VAL A 709 3.10 18.44 -3.86
N SER A 710 4.09 18.57 -3.00
CA SER A 710 3.89 19.12 -1.64
C SER A 710 3.97 20.65 -1.53
N LEU A 711 4.41 21.35 -2.57
CA LEU A 711 4.57 22.81 -2.62
C LEU A 711 4.32 23.33 -4.05
N SER A 712 3.64 24.46 -4.21
CA SER A 712 3.38 25.05 -5.54
C SER A 712 4.55 25.91 -6.01
N ASP A 713 4.73 25.98 -7.33
CA ASP A 713 5.77 26.77 -8.00
C ASP A 713 5.54 28.29 -7.82
N SER A 714 4.32 28.69 -7.45
CA SER A 714 3.96 30.05 -7.01
C SER A 714 4.55 30.45 -5.66
N ASP A 715 4.86 29.47 -4.82
CA ASP A 715 5.14 29.69 -3.39
C ASP A 715 6.65 29.76 -3.11
N VAL A 716 7.46 29.79 -4.17
CA VAL A 716 8.92 29.64 -4.14
C VAL A 716 9.59 30.82 -4.85
N ASP A 717 10.17 31.73 -4.07
CA ASP A 717 11.06 32.80 -4.56
C ASP A 717 12.53 32.64 -4.11
N ALA A 718 12.87 31.47 -3.53
CA ALA A 718 14.24 31.09 -3.20
C ALA A 718 15.20 31.22 -4.39
N ALA A 719 16.36 31.85 -4.16
CA ALA A 719 17.37 32.04 -5.20
C ALA A 719 17.90 30.70 -5.75
N MET A 720 18.11 30.64 -7.06
CA MET A 720 18.74 29.49 -7.72
C MET A 720 20.19 29.31 -7.24
N PRO A 721 20.73 28.06 -7.19
CA PRO A 721 22.13 27.82 -6.88
C PRO A 721 23.07 28.52 -7.87
N VAL A 722 24.20 29.01 -7.35
CA VAL A 722 25.24 29.71 -8.14
C VAL A 722 26.58 28.98 -8.04
N ASP A 723 27.55 29.33 -8.90
CA ASP A 723 28.92 28.88 -8.64
C ASP A 723 29.47 29.58 -7.40
N PHE A 724 29.99 28.80 -6.46
CA PHE A 724 30.48 29.30 -5.18
C PHE A 724 31.77 28.53 -4.83
N PRO A 725 32.95 29.09 -5.13
CA PRO A 725 34.23 28.39 -4.95
C PRO A 725 34.46 27.89 -3.52
N GLY A 726 33.95 28.59 -2.50
CA GLY A 726 34.03 28.19 -1.09
C GLY A 726 33.16 27.00 -0.67
N LEU A 727 32.58 26.25 -1.62
CA LEU A 727 31.89 24.97 -1.41
C LEU A 727 32.46 23.83 -2.29
N ASN A 728 33.48 24.11 -3.10
CA ASN A 728 34.16 23.10 -3.92
C ASN A 728 35.54 22.79 -3.30
N LEU A 729 35.98 21.53 -3.27
CA LEU A 729 37.36 21.25 -2.82
C LEU A 729 38.39 21.73 -3.85
N THR A 730 39.58 22.10 -3.37
CA THR A 730 40.68 22.61 -4.20
C THR A 730 41.03 21.66 -5.35
N GLY A 731 40.69 22.04 -6.58
CA GLY A 731 40.95 21.25 -7.79
C GLY A 731 39.77 20.43 -8.33
N GLN A 732 38.61 20.42 -7.65
CA GLN A 732 37.37 19.85 -8.20
C GLN A 732 36.70 20.81 -9.21
N VAL A 733 35.98 20.24 -10.18
CA VAL A 733 35.12 20.99 -11.11
C VAL A 733 33.77 21.27 -10.47
N SER A 734 33.27 22.50 -10.59
CA SER A 734 31.99 22.92 -10.00
C SER A 734 30.80 22.22 -10.68
N ASN A 735 29.98 21.53 -9.89
CA ASN A 735 28.78 20.82 -10.38
C ASN A 735 27.49 21.67 -10.31
N HIS A 736 27.60 22.99 -10.10
CA HIS A 736 26.43 23.86 -9.93
C HIS A 736 25.54 23.90 -11.19
N THR A 737 26.12 23.90 -12.39
CA THR A 737 25.39 23.91 -13.67
C THR A 737 24.51 22.68 -13.82
N ASN A 738 24.98 21.52 -13.36
CA ASN A 738 24.22 20.28 -13.37
C ASN A 738 23.02 20.36 -12.42
N MET A 739 23.20 20.91 -11.22
CA MET A 739 22.13 21.11 -10.24
C MET A 739 21.04 22.06 -10.79
N VAL A 740 21.44 23.20 -11.36
CA VAL A 740 20.54 24.14 -12.06
C VAL A 740 19.80 23.45 -13.21
N THR A 741 20.47 22.57 -13.95
CA THR A 741 19.87 21.77 -15.04
C THR A 741 18.84 20.77 -14.52
N LEU A 742 19.11 20.08 -13.40
CA LEU A 742 18.19 19.12 -12.78
C LEU A 742 16.95 19.80 -12.16
N ILE A 743 17.13 20.96 -11.52
CA ILE A 743 16.03 21.82 -11.06
C ILE A 743 15.15 22.20 -12.25
N THR A 744 15.76 22.73 -13.32
CA THR A 744 15.03 23.15 -14.53
C THR A 744 14.28 21.99 -15.21
N LEU A 745 14.89 20.80 -15.28
CA LEU A 745 14.24 19.56 -15.75
C LEU A 745 13.01 19.19 -14.91
N THR A 746 13.03 19.52 -13.61
CA THR A 746 11.99 19.14 -12.64
C THR A 746 10.83 20.15 -12.60
N LEU A 747 11.11 21.44 -12.81
CA LEU A 747 10.08 22.44 -13.11
C LEU A 747 9.33 22.06 -14.40
N LYS A 748 10.05 21.71 -15.47
CA LYS A 748 9.47 21.22 -16.74
C LYS A 748 8.69 19.91 -16.61
N LEU A 749 9.11 19.02 -15.73
CA LEU A 749 8.33 17.82 -15.39
C LEU A 749 7.01 18.19 -14.67
N GLY A 750 7.01 19.24 -13.84
CA GLY A 750 5.82 19.83 -13.23
C GLY A 750 4.86 20.44 -14.26
N GLU A 751 5.35 21.23 -15.21
CA GLU A 751 4.57 21.77 -16.35
C GLU A 751 3.79 20.64 -17.06
N VAL A 752 4.49 19.55 -17.39
CA VAL A 752 3.92 18.37 -18.07
C VAL A 752 2.90 17.63 -17.19
N ALA A 753 3.18 17.46 -15.89
CA ALA A 753 2.27 16.79 -14.96
C ALA A 753 0.94 17.56 -14.79
N ASN A 754 1.01 18.89 -14.69
CA ASN A 754 -0.16 19.76 -14.55
C ASN A 754 -1.05 19.75 -15.81
N GLU A 755 -0.45 19.85 -17.00
CA GLU A 755 -1.18 19.74 -18.27
C GLU A 755 -1.82 18.36 -18.48
N MET A 756 -1.17 17.28 -18.03
CA MET A 756 -1.74 15.93 -18.07
C MET A 756 -2.96 15.74 -17.14
N GLY A 757 -3.18 16.64 -16.17
CA GLY A 757 -4.37 16.63 -15.30
C GLY A 757 -5.65 17.18 -15.95
N GLN A 758 -5.55 17.96 -17.03
CA GLN A 758 -6.71 18.64 -17.64
C GLN A 758 -7.33 17.82 -18.78
N GLN A 759 -8.63 17.56 -18.72
CA GLN A 759 -9.30 16.59 -19.62
C GLN A 759 -9.76 17.13 -20.99
N GLN A 760 -9.51 18.39 -21.34
CA GLN A 760 -9.89 18.99 -22.63
C GLN A 760 -8.66 19.56 -23.36
N ASP A 761 -8.47 19.17 -24.63
CA ASP A 761 -7.38 19.58 -25.55
C ASP A 761 -6.01 19.87 -24.89
N CYS A 762 -5.39 18.80 -24.36
CA CYS A 762 -4.00 18.82 -23.89
C CYS A 762 -2.97 18.49 -24.99
N LEU A 763 -3.35 17.91 -26.14
CA LEU A 763 -2.39 17.34 -27.10
C LEU A 763 -1.47 18.38 -27.76
N GLU A 764 -1.99 19.58 -28.08
CA GLU A 764 -1.17 20.66 -28.64
C GLU A 764 -0.27 21.31 -27.58
N ARG A 765 -0.80 21.47 -26.36
CA ARG A 765 -0.02 21.97 -25.21
C ARG A 765 1.13 21.02 -24.85
N LEU A 766 0.89 19.71 -24.81
CA LEU A 766 1.93 18.69 -24.61
C LEU A 766 2.96 18.64 -25.76
N LEU A 767 2.57 18.95 -27.00
CA LEU A 767 3.53 19.11 -28.10
C LEU A 767 4.39 20.36 -27.96
N ASN A 768 3.82 21.47 -27.50
CA ASN A 768 4.56 22.70 -27.20
C ASN A 768 5.50 22.50 -25.99
N LEU A 769 5.06 21.84 -24.92
CA LEU A 769 5.94 21.45 -23.81
C LEU A 769 7.07 20.52 -24.24
N ARG A 770 6.78 19.52 -25.10
CA ARG A 770 7.83 18.68 -25.71
C ARG A 770 8.84 19.53 -26.48
N LYS A 771 8.37 20.46 -27.33
CA LYS A 771 9.26 21.35 -28.08
C LYS A 771 10.11 22.20 -27.13
N ASN A 772 9.50 22.86 -26.16
CA ASN A 772 10.19 23.70 -25.17
C ASN A 772 11.23 22.92 -24.35
N LEU A 773 11.01 21.62 -24.09
CA LEU A 773 11.97 20.74 -23.42
C LEU A 773 13.16 20.37 -24.33
N VAL A 774 12.89 20.01 -25.60
CA VAL A 774 13.92 19.59 -26.57
C VAL A 774 14.78 20.79 -27.02
N ASP A 775 14.14 21.91 -27.35
CA ASP A 775 14.81 23.14 -27.78
C ASP A 775 15.69 23.68 -26.64
N TRP A 776 15.19 23.71 -25.39
CA TRP A 776 15.98 24.11 -24.22
C TRP A 776 17.18 23.17 -23.99
N TRP A 777 16.99 21.85 -24.07
CA TRP A 777 18.10 20.91 -23.90
C TRP A 777 19.21 21.10 -24.95
N ALA A 778 18.86 21.52 -26.17
CA ALA A 778 19.83 21.87 -27.20
C ALA A 778 20.57 23.19 -26.94
N THR A 779 20.00 24.12 -26.15
CA THR A 779 20.68 25.37 -25.74
C THR A 779 21.68 25.19 -24.60
N LEU A 780 21.68 24.05 -23.90
CA LEU A 780 22.71 23.73 -22.92
C LEU A 780 24.05 23.51 -23.66
N PRO A 781 25.12 24.26 -23.34
CA PRO A 781 26.39 24.13 -24.05
C PRO A 781 27.01 22.73 -23.90
N GLU A 782 27.81 22.33 -24.89
CA GLU A 782 28.42 21.00 -24.93
C GLU A 782 29.70 20.97 -24.08
N GLU A 783 30.40 22.10 -24.00
CA GLU A 783 31.61 22.32 -23.22
C GLU A 783 31.34 22.62 -21.74
N THR A 784 30.15 23.13 -21.38
CA THR A 784 29.79 23.41 -19.97
C THR A 784 29.30 22.17 -19.24
N ASN A 785 30.04 21.06 -19.34
CA ASN A 785 30.04 19.90 -18.46
C ASN A 785 28.70 19.24 -18.08
N CYS A 786 27.54 19.55 -18.69
CA CYS A 786 26.25 18.89 -18.38
C CYS A 786 25.83 17.87 -19.46
N ARG A 787 26.36 18.04 -20.68
CA ARG A 787 26.07 17.20 -21.86
C ARG A 787 27.25 16.37 -22.34
N ASP A 788 28.44 16.59 -21.78
CA ASP A 788 29.62 15.75 -22.06
C ASP A 788 29.42 14.35 -21.48
N LEU A 789 29.44 13.34 -22.35
CA LEU A 789 29.34 11.92 -21.99
C LEU A 789 30.67 11.18 -22.20
N ASN A 790 31.80 11.90 -22.29
CA ASN A 790 33.14 11.34 -22.29
C ASN A 790 33.42 10.60 -20.96
N PRO A 791 33.75 9.29 -20.98
CA PRO A 791 34.07 8.53 -19.76
C PRO A 791 35.28 9.06 -18.97
N SER A 792 36.18 9.78 -19.64
CA SER A 792 37.33 10.44 -18.99
C SER A 792 36.98 11.83 -18.40
N GLY A 793 35.75 12.31 -18.56
CA GLY A 793 35.30 13.62 -18.08
C GLY A 793 35.02 13.63 -16.57
N PRO A 794 35.37 14.71 -15.84
CA PRO A 794 35.29 14.76 -14.38
C PRO A 794 33.87 14.68 -13.81
N LEU A 795 32.84 14.96 -14.62
CA LEU A 795 31.43 14.90 -14.25
C LEU A 795 30.64 13.82 -15.04
N PHE A 796 31.33 12.89 -15.70
CA PHE A 796 30.74 11.85 -16.57
C PHE A 796 29.46 11.20 -16.01
N ARG A 797 29.50 10.63 -14.79
CA ARG A 797 28.32 9.96 -14.20
C ARG A 797 27.17 10.94 -13.92
N SER A 798 27.48 12.13 -13.40
CA SER A 798 26.51 13.22 -13.20
C SER A 798 25.80 13.60 -14.51
N ASN A 799 26.53 13.59 -15.63
CA ASN A 799 26.00 13.95 -16.94
C ASN A 799 25.13 12.86 -17.55
N VAL A 800 25.54 11.59 -17.39
CA VAL A 800 24.67 10.46 -17.71
C VAL A 800 23.39 10.53 -16.85
N HIS A 801 23.48 10.83 -15.55
CA HIS A 801 22.30 11.00 -14.70
C HIS A 801 21.36 12.12 -15.20
N LEU A 802 21.88 13.30 -15.58
CA LEU A 802 21.05 14.35 -16.18
C LEU A 802 20.37 13.91 -17.48
N LYS A 803 21.11 13.20 -18.34
CA LYS A 803 20.61 12.68 -19.61
C LYS A 803 19.54 11.60 -19.41
N LEU A 804 19.70 10.73 -18.40
CA LEU A 804 18.69 9.77 -17.95
C LEU A 804 17.43 10.50 -17.45
N ASP A 805 17.58 11.51 -16.58
CA ASP A 805 16.47 12.33 -16.06
C ASP A 805 15.72 13.11 -17.15
N TYR A 806 16.43 13.59 -18.19
CA TYR A 806 15.83 14.19 -19.40
C TYR A 806 15.03 13.17 -20.22
N CYS A 807 15.58 11.97 -20.44
CA CYS A 807 14.87 10.90 -21.15
C CYS A 807 13.66 10.38 -20.34
N LEU A 808 13.73 10.36 -19.01
CA LEU A 808 12.58 10.08 -18.14
C LEU A 808 11.45 11.11 -18.32
N THR A 809 11.75 12.41 -18.40
CA THR A 809 10.72 13.43 -18.68
C THR A 809 10.08 13.24 -20.06
N ARG A 810 10.86 12.87 -21.09
CA ARG A 810 10.32 12.53 -22.43
C ARG A 810 9.44 11.28 -22.41
N ILE A 811 9.83 10.24 -21.66
CA ILE A 811 8.99 9.06 -21.42
C ILE A 811 7.69 9.45 -20.70
N PHE A 812 7.76 10.28 -19.66
CA PHE A 812 6.59 10.70 -18.89
C PHE A 812 5.54 11.42 -19.76
N LEU A 813 6.00 12.27 -20.67
CA LEU A 813 5.17 13.01 -21.62
C LEU A 813 4.52 12.10 -22.68
N GLY A 814 5.26 11.14 -23.25
CA GLY A 814 4.76 10.29 -24.34
C GLY A 814 4.07 8.99 -23.91
N ARG A 815 4.33 8.45 -22.70
CA ARG A 815 3.78 7.17 -22.22
C ARG A 815 2.25 7.03 -22.26
N PRO A 816 1.40 8.07 -22.06
CA PRO A 816 -0.06 7.90 -22.11
C PRO A 816 -0.58 7.47 -23.48
N PHE A 817 0.17 7.76 -24.54
CA PHE A 817 -0.26 7.55 -25.93
C PHE A 817 0.05 6.15 -26.47
N LEU A 818 0.97 5.39 -25.85
CA LEU A 818 1.44 4.08 -26.31
C LEU A 818 0.30 3.11 -26.66
N PHE A 819 -0.67 2.94 -25.75
CA PHE A 819 -1.81 2.03 -25.94
C PHE A 819 -2.98 2.63 -26.73
N SER A 820 -2.94 3.91 -27.12
CA SER A 820 -4.08 4.57 -27.79
C SER A 820 -4.46 3.94 -29.13
N ASN A 821 -3.53 3.26 -29.79
CA ASN A 821 -3.78 2.58 -31.06
C ASN A 821 -4.55 1.25 -30.91
N MET A 822 -4.49 0.59 -29.74
CA MET A 822 -5.18 -0.69 -29.50
C MET A 822 -6.72 -0.57 -29.55
N LYS A 823 -7.27 0.60 -29.20
CA LYS A 823 -8.71 0.87 -29.33
C LYS A 823 -9.22 0.85 -30.78
N ILE A 824 -8.33 1.05 -31.77
CA ILE A 824 -8.67 1.00 -33.20
C ILE A 824 -8.73 -0.45 -33.70
N LEU A 825 -7.80 -1.31 -33.24
CA LEU A 825 -7.75 -2.73 -33.60
C LEU A 825 -8.99 -3.50 -33.12
N SER A 826 -9.51 -3.18 -31.92
CA SER A 826 -10.73 -3.79 -31.36
C SER A 826 -12.02 -3.42 -32.13
N ALA A 827 -11.98 -2.38 -32.97
CA ALA A 827 -13.14 -1.90 -33.74
C ALA A 827 -13.21 -2.44 -35.18
N ALA A 828 -12.35 -3.39 -35.55
CA ALA A 828 -12.18 -3.90 -36.92
C ALA A 828 -13.27 -4.89 -37.37
N THR A 829 -14.55 -4.49 -37.31
CA THR A 829 -15.65 -5.21 -37.98
C THR A 829 -15.60 -4.95 -39.48
N PRO A 830 -15.48 -5.96 -40.36
CA PRO A 830 -15.16 -5.77 -41.78
C PRO A 830 -16.38 -5.38 -42.65
N GLN A 831 -17.03 -4.25 -42.35
CA GLN A 831 -18.02 -3.62 -43.25
C GLN A 831 -18.37 -2.16 -42.88
N ALA A 832 -17.42 -1.24 -43.04
CA ALA A 832 -17.68 0.20 -43.11
C ALA A 832 -16.61 0.92 -43.97
N PRO A 833 -16.96 1.91 -44.80
CA PRO A 833 -15.97 2.75 -45.46
C PRO A 833 -15.25 3.62 -44.42
N PRO A 834 -13.93 3.90 -44.59
CA PRO A 834 -13.16 4.58 -43.57
C PRO A 834 -13.60 6.05 -43.39
N PHE A 835 -14.09 6.37 -42.19
CA PHE A 835 -14.23 7.76 -41.75
C PHE A 835 -12.87 8.45 -41.79
N LYS A 836 -12.74 9.51 -42.58
CA LYS A 836 -11.53 10.33 -42.64
C LYS A 836 -11.37 11.12 -41.34
N THR A 837 -10.60 10.59 -40.40
CA THR A 837 -10.11 11.38 -39.26
C THR A 837 -9.18 12.49 -39.74
N PRO A 838 -9.14 13.66 -39.06
CA PRO A 838 -8.23 14.74 -39.41
C PRO A 838 -6.77 14.27 -39.24
N SER A 839 -6.02 14.23 -40.33
CA SER A 839 -4.69 13.58 -40.42
C SER A 839 -3.66 14.11 -39.43
N GLY A 840 -3.76 15.39 -39.03
CA GLY A 840 -2.91 16.01 -38.03
C GLY A 840 -2.94 15.32 -36.67
N VAL A 841 -4.11 14.92 -36.17
CA VAL A 841 -4.25 14.34 -34.81
C VAL A 841 -3.51 13.00 -34.69
N SER A 842 -3.50 12.19 -35.77
CA SER A 842 -2.75 10.94 -35.84
C SER A 842 -1.24 11.20 -35.86
N LYS A 843 -0.78 12.14 -36.69
CA LYS A 843 0.64 12.54 -36.77
C LYS A 843 1.15 13.06 -35.43
N ASN A 844 0.40 13.94 -34.79
CA ASN A 844 0.73 14.56 -33.50
C ASN A 844 0.93 13.52 -32.39
N ARG A 845 0.05 12.51 -32.28
CA ARG A 845 0.22 11.39 -31.34
C ARG A 845 1.41 10.52 -31.69
N SER A 846 1.64 10.23 -32.97
CA SER A 846 2.79 9.46 -33.41
C SER A 846 4.12 10.13 -33.04
N THR A 847 4.21 11.47 -33.10
CA THR A 847 5.40 12.22 -32.69
C THR A 847 5.73 11.99 -31.20
N LEU A 848 4.74 12.05 -30.31
CA LEU A 848 4.95 11.83 -28.87
C LEU A 848 5.32 10.37 -28.55
N ILE A 849 4.71 9.41 -29.26
CA ILE A 849 5.05 7.98 -29.13
C ILE A 849 6.48 7.71 -29.59
N THR A 850 6.87 8.19 -30.77
CA THR A 850 8.24 8.02 -31.29
C THR A 850 9.28 8.63 -30.34
N ASP A 851 9.02 9.82 -29.80
CA ASP A 851 9.97 10.48 -28.89
C ASP A 851 10.18 9.71 -27.57
N CYS A 852 9.11 9.13 -27.03
CA CYS A 852 9.14 8.27 -25.85
C CYS A 852 9.91 6.96 -26.11
N VAL A 853 9.72 6.34 -27.28
CA VAL A 853 10.44 5.11 -27.67
C VAL A 853 11.93 5.39 -27.90
N GLU A 854 12.29 6.47 -28.59
CA GLU A 854 13.70 6.85 -28.75
C GLU A 854 14.34 7.24 -27.39
N ALA A 855 13.60 7.87 -26.48
CA ALA A 855 14.07 8.12 -25.11
C ALA A 855 14.31 6.82 -24.31
N ALA A 856 13.47 5.81 -24.48
CA ALA A 856 13.66 4.50 -23.85
C ALA A 856 14.90 3.76 -24.41
N LEU A 857 15.10 3.80 -25.74
CA LEU A 857 16.29 3.21 -26.37
C LEU A 857 17.58 3.92 -25.95
N GLU A 858 17.55 5.25 -25.84
CA GLU A 858 18.66 6.06 -25.33
C GLU A 858 19.03 5.66 -23.88
N ILE A 859 18.05 5.44 -23.00
CA ILE A 859 18.30 5.00 -21.62
C ILE A 859 19.04 3.64 -21.58
N ILE A 860 18.67 2.68 -22.42
CA ILE A 860 19.38 1.38 -22.48
C ILE A 860 20.84 1.58 -22.91
N ASN A 861 21.10 2.47 -23.89
CA ASN A 861 22.47 2.82 -24.30
C ASN A 861 23.26 3.48 -23.16
N LEU A 862 22.64 4.40 -22.41
CA LEU A 862 23.27 5.10 -21.28
C LEU A 862 23.59 4.18 -20.10
N CYS A 863 22.69 3.25 -19.76
CA CYS A 863 22.96 2.24 -18.74
C CYS A 863 24.03 1.23 -19.19
N GLN A 864 24.12 0.90 -20.48
CA GLN A 864 25.23 0.09 -21.02
C GLN A 864 26.57 0.87 -20.97
N LEU A 865 26.57 2.16 -21.33
CA LEU A 865 27.75 3.04 -21.23
C LEU A 865 28.26 3.15 -19.78
N LEU A 866 27.37 3.30 -18.79
CA LEU A 866 27.77 3.26 -17.38
C LEU A 866 28.38 1.91 -17.00
N ARG A 867 27.77 0.80 -17.41
CA ARG A 867 28.23 -0.57 -17.13
C ARG A 867 29.64 -0.83 -17.64
N ASP A 868 29.94 -0.41 -18.87
CA ASP A 868 31.20 -0.73 -19.53
C ASP A 868 32.37 0.12 -19.01
N GLU A 869 32.12 1.37 -18.66
CA GLU A 869 33.16 2.36 -18.30
C GLU A 869 33.36 2.53 -16.78
N SER A 870 32.27 2.59 -16.00
CA SER A 870 32.31 3.02 -14.59
C SER A 870 31.53 2.13 -13.62
N GLY A 871 30.93 1.05 -14.12
CA GLY A 871 29.97 0.21 -13.40
C GLY A 871 28.56 0.83 -13.29
N LEU A 872 27.55 -0.04 -13.26
CA LEU A 872 26.21 0.31 -12.77
C LEU A 872 26.20 0.24 -11.24
N ALA A 873 25.51 1.17 -10.59
CA ALA A 873 25.43 1.22 -9.14
C ALA A 873 24.11 0.63 -8.64
N ARG A 874 24.17 -0.43 -7.83
CA ARG A 874 23.00 -1.20 -7.36
C ARG A 874 21.97 -0.36 -6.59
N ALA A 875 22.45 0.64 -5.85
CA ALA A 875 21.61 1.57 -5.09
C ALA A 875 21.20 2.84 -5.86
N SER A 876 21.66 3.02 -7.10
CA SER A 876 21.36 4.22 -7.88
C SER A 876 19.92 4.18 -8.43
N PHE A 877 19.02 4.84 -7.70
CA PHE A 877 17.62 4.92 -8.09
C PHE A 877 17.44 5.59 -9.47
N THR A 878 18.26 6.57 -9.84
CA THR A 878 18.18 7.22 -11.16
C THR A 878 18.47 6.21 -12.29
N GLU A 879 19.51 5.39 -12.14
CA GLU A 879 19.86 4.32 -13.10
C GLU A 879 18.75 3.25 -13.16
N PHE A 880 18.34 2.73 -11.99
CA PHE A 880 17.34 1.66 -11.89
C PHE A 880 15.96 2.09 -12.39
N SER A 881 15.46 3.25 -11.95
CA SER A 881 14.13 3.75 -12.33
C SER A 881 14.05 4.13 -13.81
N SER A 882 15.14 4.69 -14.38
CA SER A 882 15.26 4.94 -15.81
C SER A 882 15.19 3.64 -16.60
N CYS A 883 16.04 2.65 -16.28
CA CYS A 883 16.05 1.37 -16.98
C CYS A 883 14.71 0.63 -16.87
N ARG A 884 14.06 0.68 -15.69
CA ARG A 884 12.71 0.16 -15.46
C ARG A 884 11.67 0.85 -16.36
N ALA A 885 11.69 2.18 -16.44
CA ALA A 885 10.78 2.94 -17.28
C ALA A 885 10.99 2.63 -18.78
N ALA A 886 12.24 2.56 -19.23
CA ALA A 886 12.61 2.21 -20.60
C ALA A 886 12.13 0.81 -20.99
N LEU A 887 12.36 -0.20 -20.14
CA LEU A 887 11.90 -1.57 -20.36
C LEU A 887 10.37 -1.66 -20.48
N LEU A 888 9.62 -0.94 -19.63
CA LEU A 888 8.16 -0.88 -19.70
C LEU A 888 7.67 -0.21 -21.00
N VAL A 889 8.34 0.83 -21.48
CA VAL A 889 8.04 1.46 -22.79
C VAL A 889 8.35 0.51 -23.95
N ILE A 890 9.49 -0.19 -23.92
CA ILE A 890 9.90 -1.14 -24.96
C ILE A 890 8.91 -2.32 -25.03
N LEU A 891 8.56 -2.93 -23.88
CA LEU A 891 7.54 -4.00 -23.82
C LEU A 891 6.18 -3.52 -24.34
N ALA A 892 5.72 -2.34 -23.93
CA ALA A 892 4.47 -1.75 -24.42
C ALA A 892 4.51 -1.46 -25.94
N GLN A 893 5.67 -1.07 -26.47
CA GLN A 893 5.84 -0.80 -27.90
C GLN A 893 5.89 -2.10 -28.72
N SER A 894 6.53 -3.16 -28.23
CA SER A 894 6.57 -4.49 -28.88
C SER A 894 5.19 -5.11 -29.07
N LEU A 895 4.23 -4.82 -28.19
CA LEU A 895 2.81 -5.20 -28.34
C LEU A 895 2.12 -4.53 -29.55
N THR A 896 2.64 -3.42 -30.09
CA THR A 896 2.04 -2.70 -31.22
C THR A 896 2.89 -2.69 -32.49
N LYS A 897 4.22 -2.78 -32.37
CA LYS A 897 5.18 -2.94 -33.48
C LYS A 897 6.37 -3.76 -33.01
N ARG A 898 6.51 -4.99 -33.53
CA ARG A 898 7.71 -5.82 -33.34
C ARG A 898 8.81 -5.33 -34.30
N THR A 899 10.01 -5.04 -33.78
CA THR A 899 11.20 -4.72 -34.57
C THR A 899 12.45 -5.25 -33.87
N GLU A 900 13.47 -5.63 -34.63
CA GLU A 900 14.70 -6.21 -34.07
C GLU A 900 15.42 -5.23 -33.12
N ARG A 901 15.41 -3.93 -33.44
CA ARG A 901 15.95 -2.87 -32.58
C ARG A 901 15.28 -2.82 -31.19
N LEU A 902 13.99 -3.14 -31.08
CA LEU A 902 13.29 -3.25 -29.79
C LEU A 902 13.63 -4.59 -29.09
N ARG A 903 13.77 -5.69 -29.84
CA ARG A 903 14.15 -7.00 -29.30
C ARG A 903 15.54 -6.97 -28.68
N GLU A 904 16.53 -6.43 -29.40
CA GLU A 904 17.89 -6.22 -28.89
C GLU A 904 17.93 -5.32 -27.65
N ALA A 905 17.19 -4.21 -27.65
CA ALA A 905 17.19 -3.26 -26.54
C ALA A 905 16.51 -3.84 -25.29
N LEU A 906 15.48 -4.67 -25.47
CA LEU A 906 14.86 -5.45 -24.41
C LEU A 906 15.87 -6.45 -23.82
N GLU A 907 16.52 -7.26 -24.66
CA GLU A 907 17.51 -8.25 -24.25
C GLU A 907 18.70 -7.62 -23.50
N LYS A 908 19.25 -6.53 -24.01
CA LYS A 908 20.30 -5.73 -23.35
C LYS A 908 19.79 -5.16 -22.01
N GLY A 909 18.64 -4.50 -22.01
CA GLY A 909 18.05 -3.90 -20.80
C GLY A 909 17.73 -4.91 -19.70
N MET A 910 17.31 -6.13 -20.04
CA MET A 910 17.06 -7.20 -19.08
C MET A 910 18.34 -7.70 -18.38
N VAL A 911 19.51 -7.62 -19.04
CA VAL A 911 20.80 -7.88 -18.37
C VAL A 911 21.16 -6.72 -17.43
N LEU A 912 21.01 -5.47 -17.89
CA LEU A 912 21.35 -4.26 -17.12
C LEU A 912 20.54 -4.16 -15.83
N ILE A 913 19.22 -4.35 -15.89
CA ILE A 913 18.35 -4.22 -14.71
C ILE A 913 18.56 -5.34 -13.69
N LYS A 914 18.95 -6.55 -14.12
CA LYS A 914 19.29 -7.64 -13.21
C LYS A 914 20.54 -7.31 -12.39
N ILE A 915 21.59 -6.79 -13.02
CA ILE A 915 22.81 -6.32 -12.34
C ILE A 915 22.47 -5.27 -11.26
N MET A 916 21.62 -4.30 -11.58
CA MET A 916 21.17 -3.29 -10.59
C MET A 916 20.28 -3.85 -9.48
N SER A 917 19.59 -4.98 -9.69
CA SER A 917 18.72 -5.60 -8.68
C SER A 917 19.42 -6.50 -7.65
N MET A 918 20.75 -6.67 -7.77
CA MET A 918 21.55 -7.42 -6.79
C MET A 918 21.60 -6.66 -5.45
N GLY A 919 21.43 -7.37 -4.32
CA GLY A 919 21.32 -6.78 -2.97
C GLY A 919 19.90 -6.31 -2.63
N VAL A 920 19.34 -5.34 -3.36
CA VAL A 920 18.11 -4.63 -2.95
C VAL A 920 16.80 -5.41 -3.24
N GLY A 921 16.03 -5.72 -2.19
CA GLY A 921 14.80 -6.53 -2.30
C GLY A 921 13.66 -5.90 -3.13
N SER A 922 13.43 -4.58 -2.99
CA SER A 922 12.41 -3.86 -3.77
C SER A 922 12.71 -3.90 -5.28
N ALA A 923 13.99 -3.76 -5.66
CA ALA A 923 14.44 -3.87 -7.04
C ALA A 923 14.15 -5.26 -7.63
N ARG A 924 14.42 -6.35 -6.90
CA ARG A 924 14.11 -7.73 -7.34
C ARG A 924 12.62 -7.93 -7.61
N SER A 925 11.75 -7.41 -6.75
CA SER A 925 10.29 -7.45 -6.94
C SER A 925 9.86 -6.75 -8.24
N ALA A 926 10.39 -5.54 -8.49
CA ALA A 926 10.09 -4.79 -9.71
C ALA A 926 10.64 -5.46 -10.99
N VAL A 927 11.78 -6.17 -10.93
CA VAL A 927 12.32 -6.95 -12.06
C VAL A 927 11.46 -8.18 -12.37
N SER A 928 10.98 -8.91 -11.35
CA SER A 928 10.12 -10.09 -11.52
C SER A 928 8.82 -9.77 -12.29
N VAL A 929 8.27 -8.56 -12.11
CA VAL A 929 7.14 -8.06 -12.92
C VAL A 929 7.53 -7.90 -14.40
N ILE A 930 8.69 -7.31 -14.70
CA ILE A 930 9.17 -7.10 -16.07
C ILE A 930 9.46 -8.43 -16.76
N GLU A 931 10.13 -9.37 -16.08
CA GLU A 931 10.34 -10.74 -16.60
C GLU A 931 9.01 -11.45 -16.90
N THR A 932 7.98 -11.22 -16.08
CA THR A 932 6.67 -11.83 -16.27
C THR A 932 5.92 -11.24 -17.45
N LEU A 933 6.05 -9.93 -17.68
CA LEU A 933 5.56 -9.26 -18.88
C LEU A 933 6.32 -9.71 -20.14
N GLU A 934 7.65 -9.83 -20.08
CA GLU A 934 8.47 -10.36 -21.17
C GLU A 934 8.06 -11.80 -21.53
N ARG A 935 7.98 -12.69 -20.53
CA ARG A 935 7.52 -14.08 -20.71
C ARG A 935 6.10 -14.15 -21.28
N ALA A 936 5.23 -13.19 -20.99
CA ALA A 936 3.90 -13.10 -21.59
C ALA A 936 3.96 -12.64 -23.07
N ILE A 937 4.81 -11.68 -23.42
CA ILE A 937 4.99 -11.23 -24.82
C ILE A 937 5.59 -12.35 -25.68
N ARG A 938 6.64 -13.04 -25.20
CA ARG A 938 7.24 -14.18 -25.92
C ARG A 938 6.21 -15.29 -26.22
N ARG A 939 5.28 -15.56 -25.28
CA ARG A 939 4.16 -16.50 -25.50
C ARG A 939 3.13 -16.01 -26.54
N LEU A 940 2.93 -14.70 -26.66
CA LEU A 940 2.10 -14.09 -27.71
C LEU A 940 2.82 -14.03 -29.06
N GLU A 941 4.15 -14.11 -29.08
CA GLU A 941 4.97 -14.30 -30.28
C GLU A 941 4.88 -15.76 -30.76
N ASP A 942 5.18 -16.73 -29.90
CA ASP A 942 4.95 -18.17 -30.11
C ASP A 942 3.57 -18.48 -30.72
N TRP A 943 2.51 -17.91 -30.14
CA TRP A 943 1.13 -18.13 -30.58
C TRP A 943 0.82 -17.42 -31.90
N SER A 944 1.40 -16.23 -32.12
CA SER A 944 1.25 -15.46 -33.35
C SER A 944 1.97 -16.10 -34.54
N GLU A 945 3.09 -16.77 -34.32
CA GLU A 945 3.83 -17.50 -35.35
C GLU A 945 3.11 -18.81 -35.70
N ARG A 946 2.59 -19.53 -34.69
CA ARG A 946 1.72 -20.71 -34.89
C ARG A 946 0.34 -20.40 -35.49
N GLN A 947 -0.02 -19.11 -35.65
CA GLN A 947 -1.22 -18.65 -36.35
C GLN A 947 -0.93 -17.83 -37.61
N ALA A 948 0.34 -17.68 -38.00
CA ALA A 948 0.65 -17.19 -39.34
C ALA A 948 0.07 -18.22 -40.35
N PRO A 949 -0.82 -17.82 -41.27
CA PRO A 949 -1.33 -18.76 -42.27
C PRO A 949 -0.18 -19.22 -43.17
N ASP A 950 -0.19 -20.50 -43.56
CA ASP A 950 0.82 -21.05 -44.46
C ASP A 950 1.02 -20.15 -45.68
N ASN A 951 2.27 -19.73 -45.88
CA ASN A 951 2.68 -19.03 -47.08
C ASN A 951 2.32 -19.93 -48.28
N PRO A 952 1.53 -19.48 -49.28
CA PRO A 952 0.97 -20.35 -50.34
C PRO A 952 2.01 -20.76 -51.40
N ALA A 953 3.20 -21.14 -50.95
CA ALA A 953 4.38 -21.51 -51.73
C ALA A 953 4.87 -22.95 -51.43
N SER A 954 4.23 -23.69 -50.52
CA SER A 954 4.45 -25.12 -50.32
C SER A 954 3.13 -25.90 -50.21
N MET A 955 2.50 -26.17 -51.36
CA MET A 955 1.59 -27.31 -51.44
C MET A 955 2.43 -28.58 -51.18
N GLU A 956 2.23 -29.23 -50.04
CA GLU A 956 2.79 -30.56 -49.73
C GLU A 956 2.57 -31.47 -50.94
N SER A 957 3.64 -31.92 -51.60
CA SER A 957 3.49 -32.49 -52.93
C SER A 957 2.82 -33.87 -52.87
N ALA A 958 2.34 -34.34 -54.02
CA ALA A 958 1.88 -35.72 -54.13
C ALA A 958 3.00 -36.74 -53.79
N TYR A 959 4.28 -36.34 -53.96
CA TYR A 959 5.44 -37.15 -53.61
C TYR A 959 5.70 -37.19 -52.10
N ASP A 960 5.48 -36.08 -51.38
CA ASP A 960 5.65 -36.02 -49.92
C ASP A 960 4.54 -36.79 -49.20
N ARG A 961 3.30 -36.70 -49.69
CA ARG A 961 2.19 -37.54 -49.22
C ARG A 961 2.40 -39.01 -49.57
N PHE A 962 2.97 -39.31 -50.73
CA PHE A 962 3.41 -40.66 -51.06
C PHE A 962 4.55 -41.14 -50.12
N LYS A 963 5.50 -40.28 -49.74
CA LYS A 963 6.57 -40.58 -48.77
C LYS A 963 6.04 -40.89 -47.36
N ASN A 964 5.12 -40.08 -46.86
CA ASN A 964 4.47 -40.30 -45.57
C ASN A 964 3.62 -41.58 -45.57
N TRP A 965 2.93 -41.86 -46.68
CA TRP A 965 2.23 -43.14 -46.87
C TRP A 965 3.21 -44.32 -47.02
N GLU A 966 4.33 -44.17 -47.73
CA GLU A 966 5.39 -45.18 -47.89
C GLU A 966 5.97 -45.58 -46.53
N MET A 967 6.20 -44.60 -45.63
CA MET A 967 6.61 -44.87 -44.25
C MET A 967 5.55 -45.67 -43.49
N LEU A 968 4.29 -45.22 -43.48
CA LEU A 968 3.19 -45.91 -42.79
C LEU A 968 2.95 -47.33 -43.33
N TRP A 969 3.11 -47.53 -44.64
CA TRP A 969 2.97 -48.84 -45.30
C TRP A 969 4.15 -49.77 -44.97
N LYS A 970 5.36 -49.21 -44.79
CA LYS A 970 6.56 -49.95 -44.34
C LYS A 970 6.55 -50.30 -42.85
N THR A 971 5.88 -49.52 -42.00
CA THR A 971 5.77 -49.82 -40.55
C THR A 971 4.66 -50.82 -40.21
N GLY A 972 3.64 -50.94 -41.07
CA GLY A 972 2.51 -51.84 -40.85
C GLY A 972 1.52 -51.37 -39.75
N PRO A 973 0.35 -52.04 -39.61
CA PRO A 973 -0.66 -51.69 -38.63
C PRO A 973 -0.39 -52.33 -37.27
N MET A 974 -0.37 -51.52 -36.20
CA MET A 974 -0.26 -52.00 -34.82
C MET A 974 -1.59 -51.81 -34.06
N SER A 975 -2.18 -52.93 -33.64
CA SER A 975 -3.30 -53.00 -32.69
C SER A 975 -2.77 -53.09 -31.24
N PRO A 976 -3.58 -52.78 -30.21
CA PRO A 976 -3.11 -52.71 -28.82
C PRO A 976 -3.03 -54.07 -28.09
N GLU A 977 -2.01 -54.19 -27.23
CA GLU A 977 -1.92 -55.04 -26.02
C GLU A 977 -1.96 -56.59 -26.18
N LEU A 978 -1.23 -57.45 -25.43
CA LEU A 978 -0.22 -57.31 -24.34
C LEU A 978 0.62 -58.62 -24.22
N ILE A 979 1.98 -58.57 -24.24
CA ILE A 979 2.94 -59.51 -23.56
C ILE A 979 2.97 -60.99 -24.08
N PRO A 980 4.02 -61.86 -23.90
CA PRO A 980 5.39 -61.72 -23.36
C PRO A 980 6.55 -62.08 -24.35
N PHE A 981 7.79 -62.06 -23.82
CA PHE A 981 9.08 -62.53 -24.36
C PHE A 981 9.20 -64.07 -24.53
N GLN A 982 10.07 -64.54 -25.44
CA GLN A 982 11.15 -65.49 -25.07
C GLN A 982 12.34 -65.49 -26.08
N GLU A 983 13.40 -66.25 -25.77
CA GLU A 983 14.80 -65.92 -26.11
C GLU A 983 15.46 -66.84 -27.16
N GLN A 984 16.54 -66.34 -27.78
CA GLN A 984 17.71 -67.16 -28.13
C GLN A 984 19.01 -66.42 -27.74
N TYR A 985 19.89 -67.12 -27.02
CA TYR A 985 21.27 -66.72 -26.71
C TYR A 985 22.20 -67.92 -26.99
N PRO A 986 23.49 -67.65 -27.23
CA PRO A 986 24.47 -68.31 -26.37
C PRO A 986 25.64 -67.41 -25.93
N ALA A 987 26.41 -67.92 -24.95
CA ALA A 987 27.66 -67.39 -24.37
C ALA A 987 27.54 -66.11 -23.49
N GLY A 988 27.59 -66.21 -22.15
CA GLY A 988 27.57 -67.42 -21.31
C GLY A 988 28.00 -67.20 -19.85
N ARG A 989 27.86 -68.27 -19.04
CA ARG A 989 28.23 -68.42 -17.60
C ARG A 989 27.40 -67.53 -16.65
N SER A 990 26.32 -68.05 -16.06
CA SER A 990 26.23 -68.97 -14.89
C SER A 990 26.37 -68.24 -13.54
N SER A 991 25.59 -68.54 -12.48
CA SER A 991 24.83 -69.76 -12.19
C SER A 991 23.45 -69.52 -11.51
N ILE A 992 22.70 -70.61 -11.30
CA ILE A 992 21.25 -70.69 -11.00
C ILE A 992 20.94 -70.59 -9.48
N PRO A 993 19.77 -70.06 -9.05
CA PRO A 993 19.33 -69.96 -7.64
C PRO A 993 18.65 -71.26 -7.12
N PRO A 994 17.91 -71.27 -5.99
CA PRO A 994 16.47 -70.98 -6.10
C PRO A 994 15.76 -70.36 -4.86
N VAL A 995 14.51 -69.92 -5.08
CA VAL A 995 13.41 -69.73 -4.08
C VAL A 995 12.77 -71.13 -3.82
N PRO A 996 11.79 -71.44 -2.91
CA PRO A 996 10.70 -70.59 -2.37
C PRO A 996 10.20 -70.93 -0.93
N VAL A 997 8.95 -70.50 -0.63
CA VAL A 997 7.97 -71.03 0.35
C VAL A 997 7.83 -70.29 1.71
N THR A 998 6.63 -69.73 1.91
CA THR A 998 6.02 -69.28 3.18
C THR A 998 5.61 -70.46 4.08
N PRO A 999 5.55 -70.30 5.40
CA PRO A 999 4.21 -70.29 6.03
C PRO A 999 4.08 -69.36 7.26
N MET A 1000 2.95 -69.52 7.97
CA MET A 1000 2.49 -68.69 9.08
C MET A 1000 2.91 -69.20 10.47
N THR A 1001 2.81 -68.31 11.48
CA THR A 1001 2.45 -68.58 12.90
C THR A 1001 3.15 -69.71 13.67
N GLY A 1002 3.94 -69.36 14.70
CA GLY A 1002 4.49 -70.30 15.68
C GLY A 1002 4.80 -69.64 17.03
N THR A 1003 4.06 -70.06 18.06
CA THR A 1003 4.03 -69.66 19.49
C THR A 1003 5.34 -69.75 20.30
N SER A 1004 5.31 -69.16 21.52
CA SER A 1004 6.08 -69.50 22.75
C SER A 1004 7.62 -69.48 22.65
N GLY A 1005 8.38 -68.67 23.38
CA GLY A 1005 8.25 -68.30 24.80
C GLY A 1005 9.21 -69.13 25.67
N GLY A 1006 9.97 -68.51 26.58
CA GLY A 1006 10.85 -69.23 27.53
C GLY A 1006 12.14 -68.52 27.93
N ASN A 1007 12.06 -67.74 29.01
CA ASN A 1007 13.00 -67.60 30.13
C ASN A 1007 14.53 -67.41 29.91
N ASP A 1008 15.09 -66.36 30.52
CA ASP A 1008 15.95 -66.40 31.74
C ASP A 1008 16.81 -67.67 32.02
N PRO A 1009 18.04 -67.55 32.58
CA PRO A 1009 18.32 -66.63 33.71
C PRO A 1009 19.77 -66.09 33.90
N MET A 1010 19.93 -65.37 35.03
CA MET A 1010 21.00 -65.48 36.06
C MET A 1010 22.12 -64.43 36.24
N GLU A 1011 22.33 -64.12 37.55
CA GLU A 1011 23.54 -63.62 38.27
C GLU A 1011 24.07 -62.18 38.04
N GLY A 1012 24.66 -61.56 39.09
CA GLY A 1012 25.46 -60.32 38.93
C GLY A 1012 25.80 -59.42 40.15
N ASP A 1013 25.22 -59.63 41.33
CA ASP A 1013 25.42 -58.96 42.64
C ASP A 1013 26.55 -57.90 42.92
N VAL A 1014 26.12 -56.78 43.55
CA VAL A 1014 26.64 -56.20 44.83
C VAL A 1014 27.79 -55.14 44.90
N ALA A 1015 27.63 -54.26 45.92
CA ALA A 1015 28.59 -53.37 46.63
C ALA A 1015 28.94 -51.98 46.04
N ASN A 1016 29.11 -50.89 46.83
CA ASN A 1016 29.13 -50.78 48.31
C ASN A 1016 28.77 -49.37 48.87
N THR A 1017 28.00 -49.35 49.99
CA THR A 1017 28.03 -48.44 51.20
C THR A 1017 28.13 -46.89 51.11
N GLU A 1018 27.77 -46.03 52.09
CA GLU A 1018 27.37 -46.02 53.54
C GLU A 1018 26.69 -44.62 53.84
N ILE A 1019 26.03 -44.20 54.96
CA ILE A 1019 25.47 -44.77 56.22
C ILE A 1019 24.50 -43.76 56.95
N THR A 1020 23.56 -44.24 57.80
CA THR A 1020 22.80 -43.52 58.91
C THR A 1020 21.89 -42.29 58.60
N THR A 1021 20.82 -41.92 59.35
CA THR A 1021 19.92 -42.50 60.41
C THR A 1021 18.68 -41.59 60.66
N LEU A 1022 17.47 -42.17 60.90
CA LEU A 1022 16.34 -41.77 61.82
C LEU A 1022 15.78 -40.30 61.85
N SER A 1023 14.50 -39.98 62.15
CA SER A 1023 13.31 -40.74 62.62
C SER A 1023 11.95 -40.03 62.35
N ASP A 1024 10.87 -40.80 62.13
CA ASP A 1024 9.42 -40.66 62.50
C ASP A 1024 8.76 -39.27 62.71
N TYR A 1025 7.56 -38.96 62.18
CA TYR A 1025 6.25 -39.53 62.58
C TYR A 1025 5.03 -39.22 61.63
N SER A 1026 3.91 -39.90 61.86
CA SER A 1026 2.51 -39.78 61.34
C SER A 1026 1.92 -38.37 61.04
N ALA A 1027 0.82 -38.13 60.29
CA ALA A 1027 -0.06 -38.85 59.32
C ALA A 1027 -1.08 -37.78 58.74
N SER A 1028 -2.08 -37.97 57.86
CA SER A 1028 -2.97 -39.11 57.56
C SER A 1028 -3.87 -38.87 56.30
N HIS A 1029 -4.59 -39.93 55.90
CA HIS A 1029 -5.81 -39.99 55.06
C HIS A 1029 -5.86 -39.45 53.60
N ALA A 1030 -6.13 -40.40 52.70
CA ALA A 1030 -6.52 -40.21 51.30
C ALA A 1030 -8.05 -40.21 51.08
N ALA A 1031 -8.48 -39.75 49.90
CA ALA A 1031 -9.60 -40.30 49.12
C ALA A 1031 -9.41 -39.94 47.63
N SER A 1032 -10.07 -40.64 46.69
CA SER A 1032 -9.77 -40.53 45.25
C SER A 1032 -10.98 -40.79 44.32
N LEU A 1033 -10.75 -40.62 43.00
CA LEU A 1033 -11.62 -40.95 41.84
C LEU A 1033 -12.72 -39.92 41.48
N PRO A 1034 -13.20 -39.88 40.21
CA PRO A 1034 -12.84 -40.71 39.05
C PRO A 1034 -12.14 -39.94 37.88
N PRO A 1035 -11.50 -40.64 36.92
CA PRO A 1035 -10.84 -40.01 35.77
C PRO A 1035 -11.80 -39.69 34.61
N MET A 1036 -11.50 -38.64 33.85
CA MET A 1036 -12.12 -38.38 32.54
C MET A 1036 -11.58 -39.32 31.45
N PRO A 1037 -12.37 -39.63 30.40
CA PRO A 1037 -11.92 -40.46 29.28
C PRO A 1037 -10.86 -39.74 28.44
N ARG A 1038 -9.80 -40.46 28.05
CA ARG A 1038 -8.85 -39.99 27.03
C ARG A 1038 -9.49 -40.05 25.65
N PHE A 1039 -9.40 -38.97 24.89
CA PHE A 1039 -9.42 -39.01 23.43
C PHE A 1039 -8.01 -38.72 22.90
N GLY A 1040 -7.59 -39.45 21.86
CA GLY A 1040 -6.26 -39.31 21.26
C GLY A 1040 -6.21 -38.14 20.27
N PHE A 1041 -5.09 -37.43 20.24
CA PHE A 1041 -4.82 -36.33 19.29
C PHE A 1041 -4.20 -36.83 17.97
N ASP A 1042 -4.07 -38.14 17.79
CA ASP A 1042 -3.16 -38.82 16.85
C ASP A 1042 -3.53 -38.68 15.34
N HIS A 1043 -4.56 -37.89 15.01
CA HIS A 1043 -5.01 -37.64 13.63
C HIS A 1043 -5.10 -36.16 13.23
N PHE A 1044 -4.65 -35.21 14.08
CA PHE A 1044 -4.76 -33.77 13.78
C PHE A 1044 -3.68 -33.20 12.82
N VAL A 1045 -2.95 -34.04 12.08
CA VAL A 1045 -1.85 -33.61 11.19
C VAL A 1045 -1.86 -34.34 9.83
N SER A 1046 -2.97 -34.25 9.08
CA SER A 1046 -2.95 -34.49 7.63
C SER A 1046 -4.12 -33.81 6.91
N ASN A 1047 -3.86 -33.35 5.67
CA ASN A 1047 -4.80 -32.77 4.71
C ASN A 1047 -5.45 -31.41 5.07
N PHE A 1048 -5.04 -30.36 4.35
CA PHE A 1048 -5.87 -29.17 4.10
C PHE A 1048 -5.93 -28.89 2.58
N PRO A 1049 -7.10 -28.59 2.00
CA PRO A 1049 -7.27 -28.34 0.58
C PRO A 1049 -6.81 -26.93 0.16
N GLN A 1050 -6.71 -26.71 -1.16
CA GLN A 1050 -6.41 -25.42 -1.76
C GLN A 1050 -7.70 -24.64 -2.11
N GLU A 1051 -7.56 -23.32 -2.24
CA GLU A 1051 -8.55 -22.32 -2.73
C GLU A 1051 -9.76 -22.03 -1.82
N LEU A 1052 -9.97 -20.75 -1.48
CA LEU A 1052 -11.22 -20.22 -0.93
C LEU A 1052 -11.33 -18.70 -1.13
N ASP A 1053 -12.46 -18.24 -1.68
CA ASP A 1053 -12.67 -16.86 -2.14
C ASP A 1053 -13.39 -15.94 -1.13
N GLU A 1054 -13.00 -14.67 -1.16
CA GLU A 1054 -13.71 -13.47 -0.70
C GLU A 1054 -14.20 -13.39 0.76
N PHE A 1055 -13.44 -12.63 1.58
CA PHE A 1055 -13.95 -11.90 2.74
C PHE A 1055 -13.32 -10.49 2.79
N THR A 1056 -14.14 -9.44 2.93
CA THR A 1056 -13.68 -8.03 2.98
C THR A 1056 -14.47 -7.19 3.98
N ALA A 1057 -13.82 -6.70 5.04
CA ALA A 1057 -14.36 -5.68 5.94
C ALA A 1057 -13.24 -4.99 6.75
N ILE A 1058 -13.46 -3.71 7.07
CA ILE A 1058 -12.51 -2.76 7.66
C ILE A 1058 -13.32 -1.67 8.42
N PRO A 1059 -13.05 -1.38 9.70
CA PRO A 1059 -13.51 -0.15 10.37
C PRO A 1059 -12.54 1.05 10.21
N CYS A 1060 -13.08 2.25 10.44
CA CYS A 1060 -12.42 3.52 10.81
C CYS A 1060 -11.22 4.03 9.99
N PHE A 1061 -11.50 4.88 8.99
CA PHE A 1061 -11.09 6.29 8.94
C PHE A 1061 -11.65 6.97 7.67
N GLU A 1062 -12.57 7.92 7.81
CA GLU A 1062 -12.97 8.86 6.75
C GLU A 1062 -12.53 10.29 7.13
N PRO A 1063 -11.99 11.09 6.19
CA PRO A 1063 -11.70 12.51 6.43
C PRO A 1063 -12.87 13.43 6.02
N ASP A 1064 -13.34 14.23 6.97
CA ASP A 1064 -14.14 15.46 6.86
C ASP A 1064 -15.05 15.67 5.64
N ALA A 1065 -16.34 15.36 5.81
CA ALA A 1065 -17.40 15.90 4.95
C ALA A 1065 -17.86 17.28 5.46
N GLN A 1066 -17.37 18.36 4.84
CA GLN A 1066 -17.89 19.71 5.09
C GLN A 1066 -19.40 19.80 4.79
N GLN A 1067 -20.20 20.24 5.76
CA GLN A 1067 -21.56 20.72 5.52
C GLN A 1067 -21.70 22.18 5.97
N ASN A 1068 -22.06 23.05 5.03
CA ASN A 1068 -22.42 24.43 5.32
C ASN A 1068 -23.80 24.49 6.00
N LEU A 1069 -23.96 25.43 6.94
CA LEU A 1069 -25.26 25.73 7.54
C LEU A 1069 -26.18 26.44 6.54
N SER A 1070 -27.46 26.10 6.56
CA SER A 1070 -28.54 27.02 6.23
C SER A 1070 -29.83 26.64 6.96
N SER A 1071 -30.20 27.45 7.96
CA SER A 1071 -31.56 27.69 8.49
C SER A 1071 -32.55 26.50 8.61
N ASP A 1072 -33.00 26.25 9.83
CA ASP A 1072 -34.29 26.86 10.21
C ASP A 1072 -34.40 27.15 11.71
N ILE A 1073 -35.35 28.00 12.10
CA ILE A 1073 -35.45 28.62 13.44
C ILE A 1073 -36.71 28.13 14.17
N ASN A 1074 -36.61 27.78 15.47
CA ASN A 1074 -37.53 28.29 16.51
C ASN A 1074 -37.23 27.82 17.97
N ASN A 1075 -36.93 28.82 18.82
CA ASN A 1075 -37.26 28.89 20.26
C ASN A 1075 -36.59 27.90 21.26
N PRO A 1076 -36.66 28.18 22.59
CA PRO A 1076 -35.47 28.04 23.44
C PRO A 1076 -35.66 27.16 24.69
N ASP A 1077 -34.56 26.86 25.40
CA ASP A 1077 -34.45 27.26 26.82
C ASP A 1077 -33.03 27.10 27.41
N THR A 1078 -32.78 27.91 28.45
CA THR A 1078 -31.83 27.81 29.58
C THR A 1078 -31.02 26.50 29.83
N LYS A 1079 -29.79 26.46 30.40
CA LYS A 1079 -29.01 27.37 31.32
C LYS A 1079 -27.57 26.82 31.59
N TRP A 1080 -26.57 27.69 31.83
CA TRP A 1080 -25.35 27.52 32.70
C TRP A 1080 -24.44 26.26 32.53
N MET A 1081 -23.19 26.11 33.01
CA MET A 1081 -22.09 26.91 33.62
C MET A 1081 -20.76 26.19 33.18
N GLN A 1082 -19.58 26.80 33.03
CA GLN A 1082 -18.56 27.10 34.07
C GLN A 1082 -18.28 25.95 35.08
N PHE A 1083 -17.05 25.65 35.53
CA PHE A 1083 -15.76 26.38 35.44
C PHE A 1083 -14.55 25.39 35.29
N THR A 1084 -13.34 25.86 35.62
CA THR A 1084 -12.03 25.21 35.45
C THR A 1084 -11.63 24.23 36.55
N SER A 1085 -10.53 23.49 36.31
CA SER A 1085 -9.46 23.10 37.26
C SER A 1085 -9.83 22.34 38.54
N ASP A 1086 -9.37 21.09 38.62
CA ASP A 1086 -8.11 20.75 39.32
C ASP A 1086 -7.34 19.70 38.49
#